data_AF-A0A8T3Y214-F1
#
_entry.id   AF-A0A8T3Y214-F1
#
_cell.length_a   1.000
_cell.length_b   1.000
_cell.length_c   1.000
_cell.angle_alpha   90.00
_cell.angle_beta   90.00
_cell.angle_gamma   90.00
#
_symmetry.space_group_name_H-M   'P 1'
#
loop_
_entity.id
_entity.type
_entity.pdbx_description
1 polymer ?
#
loop_
_entity_poly.entity_id
_entity_poly.type
_entity_poly.pdbx_seq_one_letter_code
_entity_poly.pdbx_strand_id
1 'polypeptide(L)'
;MSNRIIILIVLTLLMTSAASATLQESLETLKEKVSDYEQGEINYLQLQIYAIETRNEMNKELGLNAYTIQDEDSEEEQLLDETEEEMEEVDIPDYLDELESHFEKVEELFEKGDDKKAEKELMAAEELLKKNGKTKSAELVRKMIDASQQKDYSKMMKYAGELERIVTEEIGLPEFDEKDKDKSNESRKEKFSKRFEGVSSEALKRVFGEPTRLTDWLWNANEEKSERTDSKLPEWEKTIHDGEKIKLVLRAHPNVITINGERTTFYWTNLEVRFKRKISFEPSQIISNLKSLSDIKELAGESASAEQQLNQYLQDNREQCFETLKELFPEANIREEEQERADVTIASNEKAEMRLNMNRCLNCEQTWLWFGVNAWGNTKEYDDARKIEGANTPRMIQEPDYESARQKLPRIAREVVNTGKEYIETPTEAKFNNLFMAVDEMAIIREELQQSASRNDSPYDKYTFDDFDSDVTNAFENAGLEIKKYRVVQTKYQVQIRNETEEKQNRFCRGEEKTQCSQEEYCSEAQCKSALGGREICENGEDDDDDGRWDCGDPDCYSECRENRDRDREERDEKQKVEEQSTGQQSEQQVQETRKEAQQESPSTNTESPPITGGAIAGQKTLGQALLRMITGAAIGLGLVEETQSNNSQQSNEQSSNEQSSTIQQPQTQSSGGGSSNESISGGGSGQQNIDAGLQNGTGDAKNNQQPKNNNQNSEQRDIFVPEEFNEDFNNNQKAPEPKEWEQPQECRQEWCKANQECRPERQWCECTQGYYDCDGDWINGCESTQQCKGCQTDADCAPTRCSEDKQRITTFQCVQEGSWREDKAVVFLESSCEKTPSGEINGWVNVNGWGTAMQDFYKIKEGKKEYKDGWCLQQLENAQKQRKEIENTFNKEFLQWYFQQFREHPEEFEKYERGISELFHTTITQNADEIARAEACSGEKVEVTPITIGYEDEYGKIDYWEEQLPRPDLDNQIVITPFMKRWFYPTRETMKFMIKKGPPPEEREKGFGPPPQEIREMRRLKPVMDTIRKISERFDGSADIAITINDGEEILNGMVLTISPKELVRGQFINDSTITPDVTVTLDYNFLYDLISTNVQKFEGQRVETAWWVEEQVREERDEGPGAGTIIKIILRIIEGVVTGDVKITPVSRYDDVLLSAKDIVSLMMKAQAFGE
;
A
#
# COMPACT_ATOMS: atom_id res chain seq x y z
N MET A 1 3.13 37.18 47.13
CA MET A 1 3.14 36.64 45.74
C MET A 1 4.30 35.68 45.51
N SER A 2 5.55 36.01 45.84
CA SER A 2 6.73 35.17 45.57
C SER A 2 6.60 33.69 46.03
N ASN A 3 6.16 33.44 47.27
CA ASN A 3 6.04 32.06 47.77
C ASN A 3 4.91 31.26 47.12
N ARG A 4 3.85 31.90 46.60
CA ARG A 4 2.77 31.20 45.88
C ARG A 4 3.20 30.79 44.48
N ILE A 5 4.03 31.61 43.82
CA ILE A 5 4.60 31.29 42.50
C ILE A 5 5.60 30.14 42.61
N ILE A 6 6.45 30.14 43.65
CA ILE A 6 7.40 29.04 43.88
C ILE A 6 6.67 27.72 44.18
N ILE A 7 5.61 27.74 44.99
CA ILE A 7 4.81 26.54 45.27
C ILE A 7 4.11 26.02 44.00
N LEU A 8 3.58 26.92 43.16
CA LEU A 8 2.97 26.53 41.88
C LEU A 8 4.00 25.90 40.93
N ILE A 9 5.19 26.51 40.78
CA ILE A 9 6.27 25.95 39.94
C ILE A 9 6.74 24.58 40.46
N VAL A 10 6.87 24.41 41.78
CA VAL A 10 7.26 23.13 42.37
C VAL A 10 6.17 22.07 42.19
N LEU A 11 4.89 22.43 42.33
CA LEU A 11 3.77 21.52 42.05
C LEU A 11 3.70 21.13 40.58
N THR A 12 3.88 22.08 39.65
CA THR A 12 3.92 21.76 38.21
C THR A 12 5.11 20.85 37.89
N LEU A 13 6.30 21.11 38.44
CA LEU A 13 7.48 20.25 38.28
C LEU A 13 7.26 18.83 38.85
N LEU A 14 6.63 18.71 40.03
CA LEU A 14 6.33 17.42 40.65
C LEU A 14 5.28 16.64 39.85
N MET A 15 4.22 17.29 39.37
CA MET A 15 3.19 16.67 38.53
C MET A 15 3.80 16.18 37.20
N THR A 16 4.70 16.96 36.59
CA THR A 16 5.39 16.52 35.36
C THR A 16 6.33 15.33 35.57
N SER A 17 6.87 15.15 36.79
CA SER A 17 7.75 14.01 37.09
C SER A 17 6.99 12.70 37.34
N ALA A 18 5.74 12.79 37.80
CA ALA A 18 4.90 11.61 38.06
C ALA A 18 4.46 10.93 36.75
N ALA A 19 3.96 11.72 35.78
CA ALA A 19 3.53 11.19 34.47
C ALA A 19 4.69 10.60 33.64
N SER A 20 5.92 11.07 33.82
CA SER A 20 7.08 10.44 33.17
C SER A 20 7.46 9.11 33.81
N ALA A 21 7.15 8.90 35.09
CA ALA A 21 7.49 7.68 35.81
C ALA A 21 6.54 6.53 35.45
N THR A 22 5.24 6.81 35.36
CA THR A 22 4.20 5.86 34.94
C THR A 22 4.47 5.33 33.53
N LEU A 23 4.77 6.22 32.59
CA LEU A 23 5.05 5.84 31.21
C LEU A 23 6.30 4.94 31.07
N GLN A 24 7.37 5.28 31.80
CA GLN A 24 8.58 4.47 31.79
C GLN A 24 8.32 3.09 32.40
N GLU A 25 7.47 3.00 33.42
CA GLU A 25 7.05 1.73 34.02
C GLU A 25 6.27 0.85 33.03
N SER A 26 5.32 1.42 32.27
CA SER A 26 4.61 0.69 31.21
C SER A 26 5.57 0.18 30.11
N LEU A 27 6.53 1.00 29.69
CA LEU A 27 7.54 0.59 28.69
C LEU A 27 8.50 -0.49 29.20
N GLU A 28 8.94 -0.44 30.47
CA GLU A 28 9.76 -1.50 31.06
C GLU A 28 8.96 -2.79 31.24
N THR A 29 7.68 -2.69 31.62
CA THR A 29 6.77 -3.85 31.70
C THR A 29 6.61 -4.51 30.34
N LEU A 30 6.38 -3.74 29.28
CA LEU A 30 6.31 -4.26 27.92
C LEU A 30 7.63 -4.92 27.50
N LYS A 31 8.77 -4.34 27.85
CA LYS A 31 10.09 -4.91 27.56
C LYS A 31 10.32 -6.25 28.27
N GLU A 32 9.82 -6.40 29.50
CA GLU A 32 9.79 -7.68 30.21
C GLU A 32 8.91 -8.68 29.44
N LYS A 33 7.71 -8.30 29.01
CA LYS A 33 6.83 -9.18 28.22
C LYS A 33 7.39 -9.56 26.86
N VAL A 34 8.14 -8.68 26.20
CA VAL A 34 8.90 -9.05 25.00
C VAL A 34 9.95 -10.11 25.34
N SER A 35 10.66 -9.99 26.46
CA SER A 35 11.61 -11.00 26.92
C SER A 35 10.92 -12.34 27.21
N ASP A 36 9.73 -12.32 27.84
CA ASP A 36 8.93 -13.53 28.10
C ASP A 36 8.55 -14.22 26.77
N TYR A 37 8.19 -13.44 25.73
CA TYR A 37 7.91 -13.96 24.39
C TYR A 37 9.15 -14.57 23.72
N GLU A 38 10.30 -13.91 23.82
CA GLU A 38 11.59 -14.42 23.33
C GLU A 38 11.91 -15.78 23.96
N GLN A 39 11.64 -15.93 25.26
CA GLN A 39 11.84 -17.17 26.02
C GLN A 39 10.74 -18.23 25.79
N GLY A 40 9.63 -17.86 25.13
CA GLY A 40 8.48 -18.72 24.89
C GLY A 40 7.58 -18.92 26.11
N GLU A 41 7.66 -18.04 27.10
CA GLU A 41 6.79 -18.03 28.28
C GLU A 41 5.41 -17.43 27.98
N ILE A 42 5.35 -16.47 27.05
CA ILE A 42 4.11 -15.98 26.45
C ILE A 42 4.14 -16.16 24.93
N ASN A 43 2.95 -16.21 24.33
CA ASN A 43 2.75 -16.34 22.89
C ASN A 43 2.59 -14.97 22.20
N TYR A 44 2.53 -14.97 20.87
CA TYR A 44 2.51 -13.74 20.08
C TYR A 44 1.28 -12.84 20.36
N LEU A 45 0.07 -13.40 20.46
CA LEU A 45 -1.13 -12.59 20.73
C LEU A 45 -1.17 -12.07 22.17
N GLN A 46 -0.63 -12.81 23.13
CA GLN A 46 -0.44 -12.30 24.49
C GLN A 46 0.47 -11.06 24.46
N LEU A 47 1.57 -11.11 23.70
CA LEU A 47 2.44 -9.96 23.52
C LEU A 47 1.71 -8.78 22.83
N GLN A 48 0.88 -9.04 21.82
CA GLN A 48 0.08 -8.00 21.16
C GLN A 48 -0.90 -7.32 22.12
N ILE A 49 -1.56 -8.09 23.00
CA ILE A 49 -2.42 -7.52 24.05
C ILE A 49 -1.61 -6.60 24.97
N TYR A 50 -0.44 -7.03 25.47
CA TYR A 50 0.40 -6.17 26.30
C TYR A 50 0.90 -4.92 25.55
N ALA A 51 1.20 -5.03 24.25
CA ALA A 51 1.57 -3.90 23.40
C ALA A 51 0.41 -2.91 23.24
N ILE A 52 -0.80 -3.39 22.99
CA ILE A 52 -2.03 -2.60 22.92
C ILE A 52 -2.29 -1.88 24.24
N GLU A 53 -2.22 -2.59 25.37
CA GLU A 53 -2.39 -2.01 26.70
C GLU A 53 -1.38 -0.89 26.96
N THR A 54 -0.09 -1.17 26.68
CA THR A 54 0.98 -0.18 26.84
C THR A 54 0.72 1.04 25.98
N ARG A 55 0.33 0.86 24.71
CA ARG A 55 -0.03 1.96 23.81
C ARG A 55 -1.18 2.80 24.38
N ASN A 56 -2.22 2.17 24.92
CA ASN A 56 -3.37 2.87 25.48
C ASN A 56 -3.03 3.63 26.76
N GLU A 57 -2.19 3.07 27.63
CA GLU A 57 -1.63 3.77 28.78
C GLU A 57 -0.74 4.94 28.35
N MET A 58 0.11 4.75 27.34
CA MET A 58 0.93 5.82 26.79
C MET A 58 0.07 6.96 26.26
N ASN A 59 -0.96 6.64 25.48
CA ASN A 59 -1.88 7.63 24.94
C ASN A 59 -2.54 8.42 26.08
N LYS A 60 -3.08 7.73 27.09
CA LYS A 60 -3.69 8.34 28.27
C LYS A 60 -2.72 9.28 29.01
N GLU A 61 -1.50 8.86 29.30
CA GLU A 61 -0.49 9.67 30.01
C GLU A 61 0.01 10.86 29.18
N LEU A 62 -0.03 10.74 27.86
CA LEU A 62 0.33 11.82 26.93
C LEU A 62 -0.80 12.82 26.71
N GLY A 63 -1.95 12.64 27.38
CA GLY A 63 -3.11 13.51 27.27
C GLY A 63 -3.98 13.23 26.05
N LEU A 64 -3.75 12.11 25.34
CA LEU A 64 -4.68 11.64 24.33
C LEU A 64 -5.90 11.07 25.07
N ASN A 65 -6.99 11.82 25.09
CA ASN A 65 -8.29 11.22 25.35
C ASN A 65 -8.51 10.20 24.23
N ALA A 66 -8.61 8.92 24.58
CA ALA A 66 -8.60 7.80 23.64
C ALA A 66 -9.90 7.67 22.83
N TYR A 67 -10.25 8.72 22.08
CA TYR A 67 -11.27 8.70 21.03
C TYR A 67 -10.65 8.09 19.78
N THR A 68 -11.18 6.94 19.35
CA THR A 68 -10.75 6.22 18.15
C THR A 68 -11.46 6.74 16.89
N ILE A 69 -10.76 6.64 15.76
CA ILE A 69 -11.13 7.11 14.41
C ILE A 69 -12.43 6.47 13.87
N GLN A 70 -12.90 5.36 14.42
CA GLN A 70 -14.13 4.67 13.95
C GLN A 70 -15.46 5.46 14.16
N ASP A 71 -15.43 6.63 14.79
CA ASP A 71 -16.60 7.50 14.97
C ASP A 71 -16.83 8.49 13.79
N GLU A 72 -15.97 8.46 12.75
CA GLU A 72 -15.89 9.46 11.66
C GLU A 72 -17.10 9.50 10.72
N ASP A 73 -17.74 8.37 10.41
CA ASP A 73 -18.82 8.32 9.41
C ASP A 73 -20.14 8.95 9.88
N SER A 74 -20.29 9.19 11.19
CA SER A 74 -21.58 9.45 11.80
C SER A 74 -21.95 10.94 11.99
N GLU A 75 -20.99 11.86 11.78
CA GLU A 75 -21.17 13.32 12.01
C GLU A 75 -21.07 14.19 10.76
N GLU A 76 -20.56 13.70 9.62
CA GLU A 76 -20.62 14.43 8.35
C GLU A 76 -22.05 14.43 7.76
N GLU A 77 -22.77 13.32 7.97
CA GLU A 77 -24.15 13.09 7.57
C GLU A 77 -25.16 13.94 8.37
N GLN A 78 -24.86 14.19 9.64
CA GLN A 78 -25.65 14.98 10.60
C GLN A 78 -25.80 16.48 10.24
N LEU A 79 -25.01 16.99 9.28
CA LEU A 79 -25.05 18.39 8.83
C LEU A 79 -25.76 18.58 7.49
N LEU A 80 -26.07 17.50 6.76
CA LEU A 80 -27.05 17.56 5.68
C LEU A 80 -28.46 17.70 6.26
N ASP A 81 -28.76 17.02 7.37
CA ASP A 81 -30.05 17.06 8.08
C ASP A 81 -30.37 18.43 8.72
N GLU A 82 -29.38 19.16 9.25
CA GLU A 82 -29.58 20.55 9.74
C GLU A 82 -30.00 21.51 8.60
N THR A 83 -29.66 21.17 7.35
CA THR A 83 -30.02 21.95 6.16
C THR A 83 -31.44 21.60 5.67
N GLU A 84 -31.91 20.37 5.92
CA GLU A 84 -33.28 19.91 5.67
C GLU A 84 -34.28 20.44 6.71
N GLU A 85 -33.91 20.50 7.99
CA GLU A 85 -34.79 21.02 9.06
C GLU A 85 -35.10 22.53 8.91
N GLU A 86 -34.20 23.34 8.34
CA GLU A 86 -34.51 24.75 8.00
C GLU A 86 -35.45 24.90 6.80
N MET A 87 -35.59 23.85 5.96
CA MET A 87 -36.57 23.80 4.87
C MET A 87 -37.97 23.36 5.34
N GLU A 88 -38.09 22.60 6.44
CA GLU A 88 -39.38 22.12 6.97
C GLU A 88 -40.24 23.17 7.69
N GLU A 89 -39.70 24.33 8.08
CA GLU A 89 -40.53 25.45 8.57
C GLU A 89 -41.24 26.23 7.44
N VAL A 90 -40.99 25.88 6.17
CA VAL A 90 -41.71 26.43 5.02
C VAL A 90 -42.94 25.58 4.74
N ASP A 91 -44.13 26.21 4.75
CA ASP A 91 -45.42 25.57 4.46
C ASP A 91 -45.39 25.01 3.02
N ILE A 92 -44.94 23.76 2.86
CA ILE A 92 -44.79 23.08 1.58
C ILE A 92 -46.19 22.93 0.97
N PRO A 93 -46.47 23.51 -0.21
CA PRO A 93 -47.79 23.39 -0.81
C PRO A 93 -48.14 21.91 -1.08
N ASP A 94 -49.33 21.46 -0.66
CA ASP A 94 -49.85 20.08 -0.81
C ASP A 94 -49.67 19.45 -2.22
N TYR A 95 -49.50 20.25 -3.28
CA TYR A 95 -49.29 19.74 -4.63
C TYR A 95 -47.86 19.21 -4.86
N LEU A 96 -46.89 19.53 -4.00
CA LEU A 96 -45.51 19.03 -4.14
C LEU A 96 -45.41 17.55 -3.78
N ASP A 97 -46.07 17.08 -2.73
CA ASP A 97 -46.16 15.65 -2.41
C ASP A 97 -46.81 14.85 -3.55
N GLU A 98 -47.87 15.42 -4.16
CA GLU A 98 -48.53 14.80 -5.31
C GLU A 98 -47.62 14.81 -6.56
N LEU A 99 -46.78 15.84 -6.70
CA LEU A 99 -45.82 15.98 -7.80
C LEU A 99 -44.65 15.00 -7.66
N GLU A 100 -44.08 14.88 -6.47
CA GLU A 100 -43.02 13.93 -6.12
C GLU A 100 -43.49 12.50 -6.37
N SER A 101 -44.70 12.17 -5.91
CA SER A 101 -45.30 10.85 -6.17
C SER A 101 -45.51 10.56 -7.66
N HIS A 102 -45.63 11.57 -8.53
CA HIS A 102 -45.62 11.34 -9.98
C HIS A 102 -44.20 11.08 -10.50
N PHE A 103 -43.17 11.76 -9.99
CA PHE A 103 -41.78 11.55 -10.42
C PHE A 103 -41.20 10.21 -9.96
N GLU A 104 -41.49 9.76 -8.72
CA GLU A 104 -41.12 8.42 -8.26
C GLU A 104 -41.69 7.33 -9.18
N LYS A 105 -42.96 7.48 -9.59
CA LYS A 105 -43.59 6.54 -10.53
C LYS A 105 -42.92 6.61 -11.91
N VAL A 106 -42.52 7.80 -12.36
CA VAL A 106 -41.82 7.96 -13.65
C VAL A 106 -40.49 7.20 -13.63
N GLU A 107 -39.72 7.30 -12.55
CA GLU A 107 -38.45 6.59 -12.36
C GLU A 107 -38.66 5.08 -12.33
N GLU A 108 -39.57 4.58 -11.48
CA GLU A 108 -39.92 3.15 -11.41
C GLU A 108 -40.35 2.59 -12.78
N LEU A 109 -41.10 3.37 -13.56
CA LEU A 109 -41.57 2.99 -14.88
C LEU A 109 -40.47 3.00 -15.93
N PHE A 110 -39.48 3.89 -15.83
CA PHE A 110 -38.30 3.88 -16.70
C PHE A 110 -37.38 2.70 -16.40
N GLU A 111 -37.14 2.36 -15.13
CA GLU A 111 -36.36 1.18 -14.74
C GLU A 111 -36.98 -0.12 -15.29
N LYS A 112 -38.32 -0.17 -15.32
CA LYS A 112 -39.08 -1.29 -15.90
C LYS A 112 -39.19 -1.24 -17.42
N GLY A 113 -38.64 -0.21 -18.07
CA GLY A 113 -38.71 -0.01 -19.52
C GLY A 113 -40.13 0.26 -20.06
N ASP A 114 -41.03 0.80 -19.24
CA ASP A 114 -42.42 1.12 -19.61
C ASP A 114 -42.59 2.63 -19.92
N ASP A 115 -41.85 3.09 -20.93
CA ASP A 115 -41.77 4.50 -21.36
C ASP A 115 -43.16 5.15 -21.53
N LYS A 116 -44.17 4.39 -21.98
CA LYS A 116 -45.53 4.91 -22.23
C LYS A 116 -46.29 5.22 -20.95
N LYS A 117 -46.08 4.44 -19.89
CA LYS A 117 -46.69 4.75 -18.59
C LYS A 117 -45.92 5.88 -17.92
N ALA A 118 -44.59 5.90 -18.03
CA ALA A 118 -43.77 7.01 -17.54
C ALA A 118 -44.21 8.34 -18.18
N GLU A 119 -44.44 8.36 -19.50
CA GLU A 119 -44.96 9.52 -20.22
C GLU A 119 -46.33 9.97 -19.70
N LYS A 120 -47.21 9.03 -19.33
CA LYS A 120 -48.53 9.33 -18.76
C LYS A 120 -48.44 9.97 -17.38
N GLU A 121 -47.51 9.52 -16.54
CA GLU A 121 -47.25 10.13 -15.22
C GLU A 121 -46.62 11.52 -15.37
N LEU A 122 -45.71 11.72 -16.34
CA LEU A 122 -45.19 13.05 -16.69
C LEU A 122 -46.31 14.00 -17.18
N MET A 123 -47.28 13.52 -17.96
CA MET A 123 -48.44 14.34 -18.36
C MET A 123 -49.33 14.71 -17.16
N ALA A 124 -49.45 13.82 -16.16
CA ALA A 124 -50.19 14.11 -14.94
C ALA A 124 -49.47 15.16 -14.07
N ALA A 125 -48.14 15.05 -13.93
CA ALA A 125 -47.30 16.07 -13.30
C ALA A 125 -47.41 17.44 -14.02
N GLU A 126 -47.41 17.45 -15.36
CA GLU A 126 -47.61 18.67 -16.15
C GLU A 126 -48.97 19.33 -15.88
N GLU A 127 -50.07 18.55 -15.85
CA GLU A 127 -51.40 19.07 -15.52
C GLU A 127 -51.50 19.58 -14.08
N LEU A 128 -50.86 18.88 -13.13
CA LEU A 128 -50.81 19.27 -11.71
C LEU A 128 -50.10 20.62 -11.54
N LEU A 129 -48.95 20.80 -12.18
CA LEU A 129 -48.21 22.08 -12.17
C LEU A 129 -49.02 23.21 -12.83
N LYS A 130 -49.71 22.94 -13.95
CA LYS A 130 -50.60 23.94 -14.59
C LYS A 130 -51.76 24.34 -13.68
N LYS A 131 -52.38 23.37 -12.99
CA LYS A 131 -53.50 23.60 -12.07
C LYS A 131 -53.10 24.50 -10.90
N ASN A 132 -51.85 24.43 -10.46
CA ASN A 132 -51.28 25.24 -9.39
C ASN A 132 -50.57 26.52 -9.87
N GLY A 133 -50.70 26.89 -11.15
CA GLY A 133 -50.17 28.14 -11.70
C GLY A 133 -48.64 28.15 -11.93
N LYS A 134 -47.98 26.98 -11.88
CA LYS A 134 -46.54 26.81 -12.05
C LYS A 134 -46.17 26.64 -13.53
N THR A 135 -46.34 27.71 -14.31
CA THR A 135 -46.26 27.64 -15.77
C THR A 135 -44.87 27.32 -16.32
N LYS A 136 -43.79 27.75 -15.65
CA LYS A 136 -42.42 27.45 -16.08
C LYS A 136 -42.07 25.99 -15.82
N SER A 137 -42.38 25.52 -14.62
CA SER A 137 -42.24 24.12 -14.21
C SER A 137 -43.01 23.19 -15.16
N ALA A 138 -44.26 23.52 -15.50
CA ALA A 138 -45.04 22.75 -16.47
C ALA A 138 -44.40 22.74 -17.88
N GLU A 139 -43.77 23.83 -18.33
CA GLU A 139 -43.06 23.86 -19.61
C GLU A 139 -41.83 22.93 -19.62
N LEU A 140 -41.14 22.77 -18.48
CA LEU A 140 -40.01 21.85 -18.34
C LEU A 140 -40.47 20.39 -18.35
N VAL A 141 -41.54 20.06 -17.62
CA VAL A 141 -42.13 18.72 -17.69
C VAL A 141 -42.59 18.40 -19.12
N ARG A 142 -43.12 19.38 -19.86
CA ARG A 142 -43.43 19.21 -21.28
C ARG A 142 -42.20 18.90 -22.13
N LYS A 143 -41.06 19.55 -21.87
CA LYS A 143 -39.78 19.24 -22.54
C LYS A 143 -39.24 17.86 -22.16
N MET A 144 -39.47 17.41 -20.93
CA MET A 144 -39.15 16.05 -20.50
C MET A 144 -40.01 15.01 -21.24
N ILE A 145 -41.31 15.27 -21.44
CA ILE A 145 -42.20 14.44 -22.27
C ILE A 145 -41.68 14.36 -23.70
N ASP A 146 -41.35 15.50 -24.32
CA ASP A 146 -40.83 15.54 -25.69
C ASP A 146 -39.47 14.81 -25.82
N ALA A 147 -38.60 14.90 -24.81
CA ALA A 147 -37.32 14.20 -24.77
C ALA A 147 -37.49 12.68 -24.57
N SER A 148 -38.41 12.27 -23.70
CA SER A 148 -38.78 10.86 -23.48
C SER A 148 -39.33 10.23 -24.77
N GLN A 149 -40.24 10.93 -25.48
CA GLN A 149 -40.74 10.47 -26.80
C GLN A 149 -39.64 10.31 -27.85
N GLN A 150 -38.56 11.09 -27.74
CA GLN A 150 -37.38 11.02 -28.60
C GLN A 150 -36.33 10.00 -28.10
N LYS A 151 -36.55 9.37 -26.94
CA LYS A 151 -35.59 8.52 -26.23
C LYS A 151 -34.25 9.21 -25.92
N ASP A 152 -34.29 10.52 -25.69
CA ASP A 152 -33.13 11.35 -25.35
C ASP A 152 -33.07 11.57 -23.82
N TYR A 153 -32.66 10.51 -23.10
CA TYR A 153 -32.62 10.50 -21.64
C TYR A 153 -31.64 11.52 -21.06
N SER A 154 -30.56 11.84 -21.78
CA SER A 154 -29.61 12.88 -21.36
C SER A 154 -30.28 14.26 -21.32
N LYS A 155 -31.07 14.62 -22.33
CA LYS A 155 -31.86 15.86 -22.29
C LYS A 155 -32.94 15.82 -21.24
N MET A 156 -33.57 14.67 -21.01
CA MET A 156 -34.58 14.51 -19.97
C MET A 156 -34.01 14.78 -18.57
N MET A 157 -32.85 14.20 -18.23
CA MET A 157 -32.17 14.44 -16.95
C MET A 157 -31.73 15.90 -16.79
N LYS A 158 -31.27 16.52 -17.88
CA LYS A 158 -30.97 17.96 -17.88
C LYS A 158 -32.20 18.80 -17.54
N TYR A 159 -33.37 18.48 -18.12
CA TYR A 159 -34.60 19.20 -17.82
C TYR A 159 -35.15 18.91 -16.42
N ALA A 160 -34.89 17.72 -15.86
CA ALA A 160 -35.21 17.40 -14.47
C ALA A 160 -34.42 18.29 -13.48
N GLY A 161 -33.10 18.43 -13.66
CA GLY A 161 -32.29 19.33 -12.83
C GLY A 161 -32.66 20.82 -13.00
N GLU A 162 -33.08 21.24 -14.21
CA GLU A 162 -33.61 22.60 -14.43
C GLU A 162 -34.98 22.80 -13.73
N LEU A 163 -35.80 21.75 -13.67
CA LEU A 163 -37.13 21.77 -13.04
C LEU A 163 -37.02 21.91 -11.52
N GLU A 164 -36.17 21.12 -10.87
CA GLU A 164 -35.92 21.19 -9.43
C GLU A 164 -35.56 22.62 -8.99
N ARG A 165 -34.58 23.23 -9.68
CA ARG A 165 -34.16 24.61 -9.44
C ARG A 165 -35.30 25.62 -9.58
N ILE A 166 -36.17 25.46 -10.59
CA ILE A 166 -37.28 26.39 -10.85
C ILE A 166 -38.46 26.16 -9.89
N VAL A 167 -38.72 24.92 -9.47
CA VAL A 167 -39.72 24.62 -8.45
C VAL A 167 -39.32 25.28 -7.13
N THR A 168 -38.06 25.16 -6.72
CA THR A 168 -37.47 25.83 -5.55
C THR A 168 -37.59 27.36 -5.60
N GLU A 169 -37.31 27.98 -6.75
CA GLU A 169 -37.55 29.42 -6.96
C GLU A 169 -39.05 29.78 -6.88
N GLU A 170 -39.93 28.97 -7.46
CA GLU A 170 -41.37 29.25 -7.54
C GLU A 170 -42.11 29.07 -6.20
N ILE A 171 -41.55 28.33 -5.24
CA ILE A 171 -42.08 28.18 -3.88
C ILE A 171 -41.52 29.20 -2.88
N GLY A 172 -40.50 29.97 -3.27
CA GLY A 172 -39.99 31.07 -2.47
C GLY A 172 -39.17 30.63 -1.26
N LEU A 173 -38.49 29.46 -1.34
CA LEU A 173 -37.46 29.11 -0.38
C LEU A 173 -36.38 30.20 -0.39
N PRO A 174 -35.97 30.74 0.78
CA PRO A 174 -34.95 31.79 0.82
C PRO A 174 -33.65 31.27 0.20
N GLU A 175 -33.02 32.05 -0.69
CA GLU A 175 -31.63 31.82 -1.05
C GLU A 175 -30.80 31.87 0.26
N PHE A 176 -30.13 30.77 0.60
CA PHE A 176 -29.22 30.69 1.74
C PHE A 176 -28.25 31.89 1.74
N ASP A 177 -28.35 32.77 2.74
CA ASP A 177 -27.40 33.87 2.93
C ASP A 177 -26.05 33.26 3.36
N GLU A 178 -25.00 33.46 2.57
CA GLU A 178 -23.65 32.92 2.81
C GLU A 178 -23.12 33.19 4.24
N LYS A 179 -23.67 34.19 4.93
CA LYS A 179 -23.22 34.61 6.27
C LYS A 179 -23.62 33.69 7.42
N ASP A 180 -24.68 32.90 7.30
CA ASP A 180 -25.08 31.97 8.38
C ASP A 180 -24.34 30.62 8.28
N LYS A 181 -23.80 30.28 7.10
CA LYS A 181 -22.80 29.20 6.93
C LYS A 181 -21.52 29.45 7.74
N ASP A 182 -21.09 30.70 7.87
CA ASP A 182 -19.84 31.05 8.57
C ASP A 182 -19.88 30.75 10.08
N LYS A 183 -21.04 30.89 10.74
CA LYS A 183 -21.17 30.67 12.20
C LYS A 183 -21.33 29.19 12.58
N SER A 184 -22.08 28.42 11.79
CA SER A 184 -22.14 26.96 11.92
C SER A 184 -20.75 26.36 11.73
N ASN A 185 -20.03 26.82 10.70
CA ASN A 185 -18.65 26.44 10.45
C ASN A 185 -17.75 26.77 11.65
N GLU A 186 -17.88 27.92 12.31
CA GLU A 186 -17.06 28.32 13.47
C GLU A 186 -17.24 27.42 14.71
N SER A 187 -18.46 26.97 15.01
CA SER A 187 -18.70 25.99 16.08
C SER A 187 -18.27 24.56 15.70
N ARG A 188 -18.27 24.23 14.41
CA ARG A 188 -17.72 22.97 13.85
C ARG A 188 -16.20 22.90 14.08
N LYS A 189 -15.50 24.05 13.97
CA LYS A 189 -14.02 24.15 14.13
C LYS A 189 -13.53 23.82 15.53
N GLU A 190 -14.19 24.37 16.55
CA GLU A 190 -13.73 24.23 17.94
C GLU A 190 -13.91 22.79 18.47
N LYS A 191 -14.88 22.04 17.92
CA LYS A 191 -15.12 20.64 18.30
C LYS A 191 -14.19 19.68 17.57
N PHE A 192 -14.01 19.85 16.27
CA PHE A 192 -13.16 18.97 15.46
C PHE A 192 -11.68 19.13 15.84
N SER A 193 -11.21 20.34 16.19
CA SER A 193 -9.79 20.54 16.58
C SER A 193 -9.44 19.96 17.94
N LYS A 194 -10.39 19.90 18.90
CA LYS A 194 -10.19 19.26 20.21
C LYS A 194 -10.18 17.73 20.15
N ARG A 195 -10.69 17.13 19.08
CA ARG A 195 -10.82 15.67 18.91
C ARG A 195 -9.51 15.02 18.43
N PHE A 196 -8.64 15.79 17.78
CA PHE A 196 -7.33 15.35 17.28
C PHE A 196 -6.18 15.98 18.08
N GLU A 197 -6.34 16.07 19.40
CA GLU A 197 -5.25 16.45 20.31
C GLU A 197 -4.21 15.33 20.40
N GLY A 198 -3.52 15.03 19.29
CA GLY A 198 -2.36 14.14 19.27
C GLY A 198 -1.27 14.59 20.25
N VAL A 199 -0.28 13.75 20.48
CA VAL A 199 0.77 14.04 21.47
C VAL A 199 1.57 15.27 21.05
N SER A 200 1.83 16.22 21.95
CA SER A 200 2.68 17.37 21.62
C SER A 200 4.14 16.95 21.40
N SER A 201 4.86 17.70 20.55
CA SER A 201 6.28 17.46 20.28
C SER A 201 7.15 17.49 21.56
N GLU A 202 6.80 18.33 22.53
CA GLU A 202 7.46 18.47 23.82
C GLU A 202 7.19 17.27 24.73
N ALA A 203 5.99 16.70 24.66
CA ALA A 203 5.67 15.47 25.36
C ALA A 203 6.48 14.30 24.77
N LEU A 204 6.52 14.15 23.45
CA LEU A 204 7.34 13.13 22.78
C LEU A 204 8.83 13.28 23.10
N LYS A 205 9.36 14.50 23.08
CA LYS A 205 10.77 14.76 23.42
C LYS A 205 11.16 14.29 24.83
N ARG A 206 10.22 14.29 25.78
CA ARG A 206 10.46 13.75 27.14
C ARG A 206 10.56 12.23 27.16
N VAL A 207 9.81 11.54 26.30
CA VAL A 207 9.68 10.08 26.28
C VAL A 207 10.72 9.43 25.36
N PHE A 208 10.82 9.96 24.14
CA PHE A 208 11.67 9.44 23.09
C PHE A 208 13.08 10.04 23.13
N GLY A 209 13.24 11.23 23.71
CA GLY A 209 14.47 12.01 23.64
C GLY A 209 14.48 12.95 22.43
N GLU A 210 15.67 13.27 21.93
CA GLU A 210 15.78 14.08 20.71
C GLU A 210 15.17 13.35 19.51
N PRO A 211 14.55 14.07 18.57
CA PRO A 211 13.98 13.46 17.38
C PRO A 211 15.04 12.71 16.57
N THR A 212 14.68 11.54 16.07
CA THR A 212 15.56 10.68 15.27
C THR A 212 15.76 11.27 13.88
N ARG A 213 14.74 11.94 13.33
CA ARG A 213 14.83 12.69 12.07
C ARG A 213 13.85 13.86 12.04
N LEU A 214 13.92 14.64 10.97
CA LEU A 214 12.92 15.67 10.66
C LEU A 214 12.26 15.33 9.31
N THR A 215 10.95 15.48 9.21
CA THR A 215 10.16 15.25 7.99
C THR A 215 9.35 16.49 7.64
N ASP A 216 9.22 16.77 6.35
CA ASP A 216 8.29 17.77 5.81
C ASP A 216 6.99 17.15 5.29
N TRP A 217 6.81 15.85 5.49
CA TRP A 217 5.61 15.10 5.13
C TRP A 217 4.78 14.77 6.37
N LEU A 218 3.48 15.02 6.27
CA LEU A 218 2.48 14.81 7.31
C LEU A 218 1.35 13.99 6.74
N TRP A 219 0.74 13.11 7.52
CA TRP A 219 -0.57 12.56 7.18
C TRP A 219 -1.64 13.58 7.59
N ASN A 220 -2.42 14.07 6.63
CA ASN A 220 -3.62 14.84 6.89
C ASN A 220 -4.73 13.86 7.26
N ALA A 221 -5.03 13.76 8.55
CA ALA A 221 -5.92 12.72 9.07
C ALA A 221 -7.35 12.86 8.55
N ASN A 222 -7.87 14.09 8.38
CA ASN A 222 -9.24 14.31 7.94
C ASN A 222 -9.42 14.29 6.42
N GLU A 223 -8.33 14.28 5.66
CA GLU A 223 -8.36 14.17 4.20
C GLU A 223 -7.78 12.83 3.72
N GLU A 224 -7.40 11.96 4.66
CA GLU A 224 -6.77 10.66 4.43
C GLU A 224 -5.68 10.67 3.35
N LYS A 225 -4.81 11.68 3.40
CA LYS A 225 -3.73 11.86 2.42
C LYS A 225 -2.48 12.40 3.08
N SER A 226 -1.30 12.07 2.55
CA SER A 226 -0.11 12.82 2.95
C SER A 226 -0.06 14.17 2.29
N GLU A 227 0.34 15.18 3.05
CA GLU A 227 0.59 16.53 2.58
C GLU A 227 1.95 17.03 3.07
N ARG A 228 2.51 18.01 2.35
CA ARG A 228 3.76 18.65 2.72
C ARG A 228 3.51 19.86 3.63
N THR A 229 4.47 20.16 4.49
CA THR A 229 4.52 21.38 5.32
C THR A 229 5.74 22.23 4.96
N ASP A 230 5.59 23.55 5.07
CA ASP A 230 6.69 24.51 4.86
C ASP A 230 7.79 24.38 5.92
N SER A 231 7.46 23.78 7.07
CA SER A 231 8.39 23.60 8.19
C SER A 231 8.65 22.13 8.44
N LYS A 232 9.91 21.73 8.51
CA LYS A 232 10.27 20.36 8.89
C LYS A 232 9.87 20.10 10.34
N LEU A 233 9.11 19.05 10.56
CA LEU A 233 8.63 18.62 11.85
C LEU A 233 9.44 17.42 12.36
N PRO A 234 9.65 17.31 13.67
CA PRO A 234 10.39 16.19 14.25
C PRO A 234 9.68 14.86 14.02
N GLU A 235 10.44 13.78 13.98
CA GLU A 235 9.93 12.42 13.95
C GLU A 235 10.79 11.57 14.88
N TRP A 236 10.16 10.66 15.61
CA TRP A 236 10.85 9.80 16.56
C TRP A 236 10.72 8.34 16.16
N GLU A 237 11.85 7.64 16.26
CA GLU A 237 11.93 6.19 16.20
C GLU A 237 12.88 5.73 17.30
N LYS A 238 12.40 4.89 18.20
CA LYS A 238 13.16 4.37 19.34
C LYS A 238 12.97 2.87 19.44
N THR A 239 14.07 2.12 19.29
CA THR A 239 14.10 0.70 19.58
C THR A 239 13.99 0.50 21.10
N ILE A 240 12.88 -0.12 21.56
CA ILE A 240 12.64 -0.41 22.98
C ILE A 240 13.24 -1.76 23.37
N HIS A 241 13.14 -2.73 22.47
CA HIS A 241 13.71 -4.07 22.61
C HIS A 241 14.22 -4.58 21.26
N ASP A 242 15.37 -5.25 21.25
CA ASP A 242 15.98 -5.82 20.06
C ASP A 242 16.42 -7.26 20.35
N GLY A 243 15.46 -8.20 20.26
CA GLY A 243 15.60 -9.59 20.69
C GLY A 243 16.15 -10.51 19.60
N GLU A 244 15.98 -11.82 19.75
CA GLU A 244 16.36 -12.80 18.71
C GLU A 244 15.23 -13.02 17.69
N LYS A 245 13.98 -13.06 18.16
CA LYS A 245 12.78 -13.30 17.33
C LYS A 245 12.11 -12.00 16.88
N ILE A 246 12.11 -10.97 17.72
CA ILE A 246 11.41 -9.72 17.45
C ILE A 246 12.21 -8.47 17.82
N LYS A 247 11.88 -7.36 17.16
CA LYS A 247 12.32 -6.01 17.46
C LYS A 247 11.09 -5.16 17.77
N LEU A 248 11.05 -4.56 18.95
CA LEU A 248 9.98 -3.65 19.36
C LEU A 248 10.43 -2.21 19.10
N VAL A 249 9.75 -1.54 18.18
CA VAL A 249 10.06 -0.17 17.76
C VAL A 249 8.90 0.73 18.10
N LEU A 250 9.19 1.76 18.89
CA LEU A 250 8.22 2.82 19.18
C LEU A 250 8.48 3.98 18.22
N ARG A 251 7.43 4.43 17.54
CA ARG A 251 7.46 5.50 16.55
C ARG A 251 6.52 6.63 16.93
N ALA A 252 6.86 7.84 16.53
CA ALA A 252 5.93 8.95 16.55
C ALA A 252 6.07 9.77 15.27
N HIS A 253 5.01 9.75 14.46
CA HIS A 253 4.96 10.45 13.18
C HIS A 253 4.11 11.72 13.32
N PRO A 254 4.55 12.85 12.73
CA PRO A 254 3.75 14.05 12.70
C PRO A 254 2.58 13.88 11.73
N ASN A 255 1.41 14.28 12.17
CA ASN A 255 0.18 14.35 11.41
C ASN A 255 -0.37 15.77 11.48
N VAL A 256 -1.34 16.04 10.64
CA VAL A 256 -2.01 17.33 10.59
C VAL A 256 -3.49 17.11 10.42
N ILE A 257 -4.26 18.05 10.94
CA ILE A 257 -5.67 18.16 10.63
C ILE A 257 -5.91 19.57 10.13
N THR A 258 -6.59 19.67 8.98
CA THR A 258 -6.88 20.96 8.35
C THR A 258 -8.36 21.25 8.48
N ILE A 259 -8.69 22.22 9.34
CA ILE A 259 -10.08 22.58 9.64
C ILE A 259 -10.26 24.03 9.24
N ASN A 260 -11.00 24.30 8.16
CA ASN A 260 -11.21 25.64 7.60
C ASN A 260 -9.90 26.39 7.26
N GLY A 261 -8.90 25.66 6.78
CA GLY A 261 -7.59 26.20 6.46
C GLY A 261 -6.69 26.45 7.67
N GLU A 262 -7.16 26.20 8.91
CA GLU A 262 -6.29 26.15 10.08
C GLU A 262 -5.70 24.74 10.21
N ARG A 263 -4.37 24.66 10.15
CA ARG A 263 -3.60 23.42 10.27
C ARG A 263 -3.19 23.22 11.72
N THR A 264 -3.66 22.15 12.35
CA THR A 264 -3.20 21.73 13.68
C THR A 264 -2.32 20.51 13.53
N THR A 265 -1.04 20.66 13.86
CA THR A 265 -0.09 19.53 13.87
C THR A 265 -0.19 18.77 15.17
N PHE A 266 -0.22 17.46 15.07
CA PHE A 266 -0.25 16.55 16.21
C PHE A 266 0.55 15.28 15.89
N TYR A 267 0.76 14.39 16.86
CA TYR A 267 1.56 13.18 16.63
C TYR A 267 0.80 11.92 17.01
N TRP A 268 0.81 10.95 16.10
CA TRP A 268 0.41 9.58 16.43
C TRP A 268 1.61 8.78 16.87
N THR A 269 1.46 8.10 18.00
CA THR A 269 2.44 7.11 18.44
C THR A 269 2.03 5.74 17.93
N ASN A 270 3.00 5.00 17.41
CA ASN A 270 2.81 3.62 16.98
C ASN A 270 3.83 2.74 17.69
N LEU A 271 3.37 1.59 18.18
CA LEU A 271 4.21 0.58 18.79
C LEU A 271 4.24 -0.63 17.86
N GLU A 272 5.34 -0.79 17.15
CA GLU A 272 5.51 -1.76 16.08
C GLU A 272 6.31 -2.97 16.58
N VAL A 273 5.72 -4.18 16.48
CA VAL A 273 6.42 -5.45 16.72
C VAL A 273 6.90 -6.00 15.38
N ARG A 274 8.21 -5.91 15.12
CA ARG A 274 8.82 -6.47 13.91
C ARG A 274 9.37 -7.85 14.16
N PHE A 275 8.99 -8.82 13.35
CA PHE A 275 9.65 -10.13 13.37
C PHE A 275 11.05 -10.00 12.77
N LYS A 276 12.06 -10.32 13.58
CA LYS A 276 13.39 -10.55 13.05
C LYS A 276 13.35 -11.81 12.23
N ARG A 277 13.78 -11.71 10.99
CA ARG A 277 14.03 -12.91 10.20
C ARG A 277 15.18 -13.63 10.89
N LYS A 278 14.92 -14.86 11.37
CA LYS A 278 16.00 -15.78 11.66
C LYS A 278 16.65 -16.07 10.33
N ILE A 279 17.70 -15.30 10.04
CA ILE A 279 18.45 -15.42 8.82
C ILE A 279 19.09 -16.81 8.90
N SER A 280 18.44 -17.78 8.27
CA SER A 280 18.90 -19.17 8.26
C SER A 280 20.10 -19.37 7.35
N PHE A 281 20.46 -18.34 6.57
CA PHE A 281 21.68 -18.34 5.78
C PHE A 281 22.84 -17.82 6.62
N GLU A 282 23.90 -18.62 6.70
CA GLU A 282 25.21 -18.09 7.05
C GLU A 282 25.63 -17.18 5.88
N PRO A 283 25.86 -15.88 6.09
CA PRO A 283 26.17 -15.01 4.97
C PRO A 283 27.48 -15.37 4.26
N SER A 284 28.41 -15.98 5.00
CA SER A 284 29.59 -16.64 4.45
C SER A 284 29.23 -17.74 3.43
N GLN A 285 28.12 -18.43 3.62
CA GLN A 285 27.57 -19.42 2.69
C GLN A 285 27.01 -18.76 1.43
N ILE A 286 26.33 -17.61 1.51
CA ILE A 286 25.89 -16.86 0.31
C ILE A 286 27.10 -16.53 -0.56
N ILE A 287 28.15 -15.97 0.04
CA ILE A 287 29.37 -15.62 -0.69
C ILE A 287 30.03 -16.87 -1.26
N SER A 288 30.12 -17.96 -0.48
CA SER A 288 30.66 -19.24 -0.96
C SER A 288 29.85 -19.81 -2.12
N ASN A 289 28.52 -19.70 -2.08
CA ASN A 289 27.63 -20.14 -3.14
C ASN A 289 27.89 -19.31 -4.40
N LEU A 290 27.90 -17.97 -4.29
CA LEU A 290 28.21 -17.07 -5.42
C LEU A 290 29.60 -17.37 -6.02
N LYS A 291 30.62 -17.60 -5.18
CA LYS A 291 31.98 -17.99 -5.63
C LYS A 291 32.03 -19.36 -6.31
N SER A 292 31.08 -20.26 -6.01
CA SER A 292 31.04 -21.62 -6.56
C SER A 292 30.34 -21.75 -7.91
N LEU A 293 29.54 -20.75 -8.30
CA LEU A 293 28.76 -20.79 -9.54
C LEU A 293 29.65 -20.46 -10.76
N SER A 294 29.78 -21.43 -11.66
CA SER A 294 30.54 -21.28 -12.91
C SER A 294 29.68 -20.73 -14.06
N ASP A 295 28.36 -20.88 -14.02
CA ASP A 295 27.48 -20.34 -15.06
C ASP A 295 27.06 -18.90 -14.75
N ILE A 296 27.18 -17.99 -15.72
CA ILE A 296 26.92 -16.56 -15.49
C ILE A 296 25.44 -16.25 -15.31
N LYS A 297 24.54 -17.07 -15.88
CA LYS A 297 23.09 -16.92 -15.76
C LYS A 297 22.61 -17.42 -14.40
N GLU A 298 23.15 -18.54 -13.92
CA GLU A 298 22.94 -18.99 -12.54
C GLU A 298 23.50 -17.97 -11.55
N LEU A 299 24.71 -17.46 -11.78
CA LEU A 299 25.34 -16.44 -10.95
C LEU A 299 24.51 -15.16 -10.89
N ALA A 300 24.00 -14.66 -12.02
CA ALA A 300 23.09 -13.50 -12.05
C ALA A 300 21.82 -13.74 -11.25
N GLY A 301 21.26 -14.94 -11.36
CA GLY A 301 20.07 -15.35 -10.62
C GLY A 301 20.26 -15.37 -9.11
N GLU A 302 21.34 -16.00 -8.65
CA GLU A 302 21.69 -16.09 -7.23
C GLU A 302 22.16 -14.74 -6.68
N SER A 303 22.79 -13.90 -7.51
CA SER A 303 23.21 -12.55 -7.13
C SER A 303 22.02 -11.65 -6.81
N ALA A 304 20.95 -11.68 -7.62
CA ALA A 304 19.74 -10.92 -7.35
C ALA A 304 19.09 -11.35 -6.01
N SER A 305 19.05 -12.66 -5.73
CA SER A 305 18.52 -13.18 -4.47
C SER A 305 19.41 -12.80 -3.28
N ALA A 306 20.72 -12.91 -3.43
CA ALA A 306 21.70 -12.53 -2.42
C ALA A 306 21.63 -11.03 -2.07
N GLU A 307 21.50 -10.17 -3.08
CA GLU A 307 21.30 -8.73 -2.87
C GLU A 307 20.04 -8.46 -2.05
N GLN A 308 18.91 -9.04 -2.43
CA GLN A 308 17.65 -8.84 -1.72
C GLN A 308 17.76 -9.30 -0.27
N GLN A 309 18.30 -10.50 -0.04
CA GLN A 309 18.47 -11.07 1.29
C GLN A 309 19.42 -10.26 2.18
N LEU A 310 20.56 -9.81 1.65
CA LEU A 310 21.55 -9.06 2.41
C LEU A 310 21.12 -7.60 2.63
N ASN A 311 20.50 -6.96 1.64
CA ASN A 311 19.88 -5.64 1.82
C ASN A 311 18.84 -5.71 2.93
N GLN A 312 17.97 -6.72 2.91
CA GLN A 312 16.97 -6.91 3.95
C GLN A 312 17.60 -7.05 5.32
N TYR A 313 18.64 -7.87 5.45
CA TYR A 313 19.36 -8.04 6.71
C TYR A 313 19.91 -6.73 7.25
N LEU A 314 20.50 -5.89 6.39
CA LEU A 314 21.00 -4.58 6.78
C LEU A 314 19.88 -3.60 7.15
N GLN A 315 18.71 -3.70 6.50
CA GLN A 315 17.54 -2.89 6.83
C GLN A 315 16.96 -3.25 8.21
N ASP A 316 16.95 -4.53 8.55
CA ASP A 316 16.50 -4.99 9.87
C ASP A 316 17.52 -4.66 10.98
N ASN A 317 18.81 -4.55 10.61
CA ASN A 317 19.94 -4.33 11.52
C ASN A 317 20.70 -3.02 11.22
N ARG A 318 19.99 -1.96 10.80
CA ARG A 318 20.60 -0.67 10.37
C ARG A 318 21.63 -0.13 11.37
N GLU A 319 21.30 -0.19 12.66
CA GLU A 319 22.17 0.30 13.74
C GLU A 319 23.51 -0.46 13.82
N GLN A 320 23.52 -1.73 13.40
CA GLN A 320 24.68 -2.62 13.39
C GLN A 320 25.31 -2.74 12.01
N CYS A 321 24.91 -1.91 11.03
CA CYS A 321 25.32 -2.04 9.63
C CYS A 321 26.84 -2.20 9.48
N PHE A 322 27.64 -1.35 10.14
CA PHE A 322 29.11 -1.37 10.01
C PHE A 322 29.76 -2.66 10.56
N GLU A 323 29.33 -3.12 11.73
CA GLU A 323 29.83 -4.37 12.31
C GLU A 323 29.34 -5.58 11.51
N THR A 324 28.09 -5.52 11.07
CA THR A 324 27.48 -6.51 10.19
C THR A 324 28.29 -6.65 8.89
N LEU A 325 28.47 -5.59 8.10
CA LEU A 325 29.23 -5.67 6.85
C LEU A 325 30.68 -6.12 7.06
N LYS A 326 31.31 -5.74 8.18
CA LYS A 326 32.67 -6.17 8.51
C LYS A 326 32.76 -7.66 8.86
N GLU A 327 31.75 -8.21 9.53
CA GLU A 327 31.63 -9.64 9.80
C GLU A 327 31.27 -10.44 8.54
N LEU A 328 30.37 -9.90 7.73
CA LEU A 328 29.94 -10.47 6.46
C LEU A 328 31.09 -10.56 5.45
N PHE A 329 31.95 -9.54 5.43
CA PHE A 329 33.00 -9.39 4.43
C PHE A 329 34.38 -9.14 5.06
N PRO A 330 34.94 -10.12 5.80
CA PRO A 330 36.21 -9.93 6.51
C PRO A 330 37.39 -9.76 5.56
N GLU A 331 37.29 -10.27 4.33
CA GLU A 331 38.28 -10.07 3.26
C GLU A 331 38.02 -8.83 2.37
N ALA A 332 36.99 -8.02 2.67
CA ALA A 332 36.67 -6.87 1.83
C ALA A 332 37.81 -5.85 1.80
N ASN A 333 37.98 -5.24 0.63
CA ASN A 333 38.64 -3.96 0.54
C ASN A 333 37.70 -2.90 1.15
N ILE A 334 38.07 -2.37 2.33
CA ILE A 334 37.29 -1.35 3.04
C ILE A 334 37.80 0.03 2.65
N ARG A 335 36.90 0.88 2.16
CA ARG A 335 37.20 2.27 1.78
C ARG A 335 36.22 3.20 2.50
N GLU A 336 36.74 4.26 3.12
CA GLU A 336 35.92 5.34 3.65
C GLU A 336 35.85 6.48 2.63
N GLU A 337 34.66 6.73 2.10
CA GLU A 337 34.37 7.78 1.16
C GLU A 337 33.62 8.92 1.88
N GLU A 338 34.19 10.12 1.84
CA GLU A 338 33.46 11.35 2.16
C GLU A 338 32.72 11.79 0.91
N GLN A 339 31.39 11.84 1.01
CA GLN A 339 30.53 12.35 -0.04
C GLN A 339 29.92 13.67 0.37
N GLU A 340 29.72 14.54 -0.61
CA GLU A 340 28.85 15.70 -0.47
C GLU A 340 27.58 15.46 -1.29
N ARG A 341 26.44 15.52 -0.61
CA ARG A 341 25.12 15.32 -1.19
C ARG A 341 24.33 16.61 -1.20
N ALA A 342 23.47 16.78 -2.19
CA ALA A 342 22.44 17.80 -2.22
C ALA A 342 21.12 17.19 -2.66
N ASP A 343 20.10 17.37 -1.84
CA ASP A 343 18.72 17.01 -2.19
C ASP A 343 17.94 18.30 -2.42
N VAL A 344 17.40 18.43 -3.62
CA VAL A 344 16.84 19.68 -4.12
C VAL A 344 15.43 19.39 -4.62
N THR A 345 14.41 19.99 -4.00
CA THR A 345 13.05 19.94 -4.54
C THR A 345 13.00 20.71 -5.87
N ILE A 346 12.77 20.01 -6.98
CA ILE A 346 12.53 20.61 -8.30
C ILE A 346 11.14 21.27 -8.34
N ALA A 347 10.15 20.49 -7.91
CA ALA A 347 8.74 20.84 -7.90
C ALA A 347 8.05 20.07 -6.78
N SER A 348 7.05 20.69 -6.15
CA SER A 348 6.16 19.99 -5.24
C SER A 348 4.78 20.63 -5.28
N ASN A 349 3.75 19.83 -5.10
CA ASN A 349 2.41 20.28 -4.78
C ASN A 349 1.95 19.57 -3.49
N GLU A 350 0.66 19.62 -3.18
CA GLU A 350 0.09 18.98 -2.00
C GLU A 350 0.15 17.45 -2.03
N LYS A 351 0.30 16.84 -3.22
CA LYS A 351 0.18 15.39 -3.46
C LYS A 351 1.51 14.70 -3.79
N ALA A 352 2.49 15.44 -4.28
CA ALA A 352 3.72 14.91 -4.85
C ALA A 352 4.90 15.89 -4.75
N GLU A 353 6.10 15.33 -4.71
CA GLU A 353 7.37 16.03 -4.73
C GLU A 353 8.34 15.38 -5.71
N MET A 354 9.02 16.22 -6.49
CA MET A 354 10.12 15.81 -7.32
C MET A 354 11.44 16.33 -6.75
N ARG A 355 12.37 15.42 -6.48
CA ARG A 355 13.70 15.73 -5.92
C ARG A 355 14.79 15.43 -6.93
N LEU A 356 15.66 16.41 -7.16
CA LEU A 356 16.98 16.20 -7.73
C LEU A 356 17.94 15.86 -6.59
N ASN A 357 18.60 14.72 -6.69
CA ASN A 357 19.65 14.31 -5.77
C ASN A 357 20.98 14.45 -6.51
N MET A 358 21.97 15.09 -5.90
CA MET A 358 23.31 15.24 -6.43
C MET A 358 24.29 14.71 -5.40
N ASN A 359 25.22 13.86 -5.81
CA ASN A 359 26.22 13.24 -4.94
C ASN A 359 27.59 13.40 -5.58
N ARG A 360 28.58 13.96 -4.89
CA ARG A 360 29.99 13.90 -5.29
C ARG A 360 30.84 13.20 -4.24
N CYS A 361 31.83 12.46 -4.67
CA CYS A 361 32.85 11.95 -3.77
C CYS A 361 34.02 12.93 -3.64
N LEU A 362 34.36 13.32 -2.41
CA LEU A 362 35.40 14.31 -2.09
C LEU A 362 36.80 13.70 -1.99
N ASN A 363 36.91 12.42 -1.62
CA ASN A 363 38.19 11.75 -1.33
C ASN A 363 38.39 10.41 -2.07
N CYS A 364 37.60 10.15 -3.11
CA CYS A 364 37.76 8.95 -3.94
C CYS A 364 38.99 9.05 -4.86
N GLU A 365 39.60 7.91 -5.18
CA GLU A 365 40.68 7.82 -6.20
C GLU A 365 40.22 8.33 -7.57
N GLN A 366 38.94 8.10 -7.89
CA GLN A 366 38.23 8.73 -9.00
C GLN A 366 37.15 9.61 -8.40
N THR A 367 37.33 10.92 -8.45
CA THR A 367 36.24 11.86 -8.17
C THR A 367 35.14 11.61 -9.21
N TRP A 368 33.92 11.44 -8.75
CA TRP A 368 32.73 11.28 -9.58
C TRP A 368 31.63 12.19 -9.04
N LEU A 369 30.76 12.67 -9.94
CA LEU A 369 29.56 13.42 -9.60
C LEU A 369 28.38 12.67 -10.20
N TRP A 370 27.51 12.17 -9.34
CA TRP A 370 26.24 11.58 -9.73
C TRP A 370 25.12 12.58 -9.47
N PHE A 371 24.14 12.60 -10.35
CA PHE A 371 22.85 13.23 -10.04
C PHE A 371 21.72 12.44 -10.66
N GLY A 372 20.56 12.46 -10.02
CA GLY A 372 19.36 11.73 -10.43
C GLY A 372 18.09 12.43 -9.95
N VAL A 373 17.01 12.29 -10.72
CA VAL A 373 15.71 12.89 -10.41
C VAL A 373 14.75 11.81 -9.94
N ASN A 374 14.25 11.95 -8.71
CA ASN A 374 13.26 11.06 -8.12
C ASN A 374 11.93 11.80 -8.03
N ALA A 375 10.83 11.17 -8.46
CA ALA A 375 9.48 11.64 -8.19
C ALA A 375 8.87 10.77 -7.08
N TRP A 376 8.30 11.44 -6.08
CA TRP A 376 7.58 10.84 -4.95
C TRP A 376 6.16 11.40 -4.96
N GLY A 377 5.14 10.57 -4.84
CA GLY A 377 3.75 11.01 -4.73
C GLY A 377 2.94 9.97 -3.97
N ASN A 378 1.84 10.43 -3.36
CA ASN A 378 1.05 9.62 -2.42
C ASN A 378 -0.40 9.44 -2.86
N THR A 379 -0.65 9.35 -4.17
CA THR A 379 -1.98 9.00 -4.69
C THR A 379 -1.83 7.88 -5.71
N LYS A 380 -2.90 7.11 -5.96
CA LYS A 380 -2.98 6.13 -7.07
C LYS A 380 -2.52 6.70 -8.43
N GLU A 381 -2.57 8.02 -8.62
CA GLU A 381 -2.08 8.71 -9.83
C GLU A 381 -0.54 8.78 -9.91
N TYR A 382 0.15 8.66 -8.77
CA TYR A 382 1.61 8.72 -8.61
C TYR A 382 2.20 7.50 -7.84
N ASP A 383 1.40 6.50 -7.46
CA ASP A 383 1.66 5.54 -6.37
C ASP A 383 2.81 4.56 -6.60
N ASP A 384 3.31 4.47 -7.82
CA ASP A 384 4.65 3.93 -8.00
C ASP A 384 5.60 5.12 -7.88
N ALA A 385 6.44 5.14 -6.85
CA ALA A 385 7.62 5.99 -6.82
C ALA A 385 8.47 5.65 -8.06
N ARG A 386 8.11 6.22 -9.22
CA ARG A 386 8.78 6.03 -10.49
C ARG A 386 10.08 6.77 -10.32
N LYS A 387 11.08 6.01 -9.92
CA LYS A 387 12.45 6.47 -9.98
C LYS A 387 12.73 6.70 -11.46
N ILE A 388 12.70 7.96 -11.88
CA ILE A 388 13.18 8.38 -13.19
C ILE A 388 14.70 8.38 -13.09
N GLU A 389 15.26 7.18 -12.92
CA GLU A 389 16.66 6.94 -13.27
C GLU A 389 16.71 6.98 -14.79
N GLY A 390 16.67 8.18 -15.37
CA GLY A 390 16.92 8.36 -16.78
C GLY A 390 18.27 7.70 -17.09
N ALA A 391 18.21 6.58 -17.80
CA ALA A 391 19.33 5.87 -18.40
C ALA A 391 20.64 5.95 -17.60
N ASN A 392 20.70 5.27 -16.44
CA ASN A 392 21.99 4.93 -15.82
C ASN A 392 22.85 4.02 -16.72
N THR A 393 22.37 3.62 -17.91
CA THR A 393 23.20 3.04 -18.97
C THR A 393 24.26 4.07 -19.38
N PRO A 394 25.54 3.85 -19.05
CA PRO A 394 26.61 4.74 -19.48
C PRO A 394 26.56 4.83 -21.00
N ARG A 395 26.30 6.01 -21.56
CA ARG A 395 26.49 6.24 -22.98
C ARG A 395 27.96 6.58 -23.19
N MET A 396 28.68 5.73 -23.94
CA MET A 396 30.02 6.11 -24.38
C MET A 396 29.92 7.35 -25.26
N ILE A 397 30.52 8.44 -24.81
CA ILE A 397 30.68 9.65 -25.62
C ILE A 397 32.06 9.55 -26.25
N GLN A 398 32.09 9.36 -27.57
CA GLN A 398 33.36 9.15 -28.30
C GLN A 398 34.34 10.32 -28.09
N GLU A 399 33.82 11.54 -28.11
CA GLU A 399 34.60 12.76 -27.92
C GLU A 399 33.90 13.68 -26.91
N PRO A 400 34.18 13.54 -25.60
CA PRO A 400 33.58 14.41 -24.61
C PRO A 400 34.12 15.84 -24.78
N ASP A 401 33.22 16.82 -24.92
CA ASP A 401 33.52 18.24 -25.03
C ASP A 401 32.95 19.00 -23.83
N TYR A 402 33.81 19.23 -22.84
CA TYR A 402 33.45 19.95 -21.62
C TYR A 402 32.76 21.29 -21.91
N GLU A 403 33.23 22.06 -22.88
CA GLU A 403 32.71 23.41 -23.13
C GLU A 403 31.33 23.35 -23.77
N SER A 404 31.11 22.41 -24.71
CA SER A 404 29.79 22.09 -25.27
C SER A 404 28.81 21.64 -24.18
N ALA A 405 29.21 20.68 -23.33
CA ALA A 405 28.39 20.17 -22.25
C ALA A 405 28.04 21.27 -21.24
N ARG A 406 29.03 22.08 -20.83
CA ARG A 406 28.87 23.25 -19.98
C ARG A 406 27.89 24.27 -20.55
N GLN A 407 27.96 24.56 -21.85
CA GLN A 407 27.05 25.51 -22.51
C GLN A 407 25.59 24.99 -22.58
N LYS A 408 25.41 23.67 -22.72
CA LYS A 408 24.08 23.04 -22.75
C LYS A 408 23.46 22.89 -21.35
N LEU A 409 24.28 22.72 -20.31
CA LEU A 409 23.84 22.43 -18.94
C LEU A 409 22.79 23.44 -18.40
N PRO A 410 22.93 24.77 -18.52
CA PRO A 410 21.90 25.71 -18.08
C PRO A 410 20.56 25.63 -18.84
N ARG A 411 20.55 25.14 -20.09
CA ARG A 411 19.31 24.89 -20.84
C ARG A 411 18.60 23.68 -20.24
N ILE A 412 19.32 22.56 -20.11
CA ILE A 412 18.73 21.29 -19.66
C ILE A 412 18.33 21.34 -18.19
N ALA A 413 19.10 22.02 -17.33
CA ALA A 413 18.69 22.27 -15.95
C ALA A 413 17.32 22.99 -15.89
N ARG A 414 17.10 24.02 -16.73
CA ARG A 414 15.80 24.69 -16.84
C ARG A 414 14.71 23.78 -17.41
N GLU A 415 15.06 22.91 -18.36
CA GLU A 415 14.12 21.97 -18.98
C GLU A 415 13.65 20.91 -17.98
N VAL A 416 14.56 20.31 -17.21
CA VAL A 416 14.25 19.39 -16.10
C VAL A 416 13.38 20.08 -15.05
N VAL A 417 13.70 21.34 -14.68
CA VAL A 417 12.89 22.09 -13.72
C VAL A 417 11.49 22.39 -14.25
N ASN A 418 11.36 22.84 -15.49
CA ASN A 418 10.08 23.20 -16.09
C ASN A 418 9.19 21.97 -16.32
N THR A 419 9.74 20.91 -16.93
CA THR A 419 9.01 19.66 -17.18
C THR A 419 8.64 18.96 -15.87
N GLY A 420 9.51 19.03 -14.85
CA GLY A 420 9.20 18.53 -13.50
C GLY A 420 8.04 19.27 -12.85
N LYS A 421 8.01 20.61 -12.95
CA LYS A 421 6.88 21.43 -12.49
C LYS A 421 5.60 21.11 -13.25
N GLU A 422 5.68 21.03 -14.57
CA GLU A 422 4.53 20.71 -15.42
C GLU A 422 3.94 19.33 -15.10
N TYR A 423 4.78 18.32 -14.84
CA TYR A 423 4.36 16.97 -14.47
C TYR A 423 3.70 16.94 -13.09
N ILE A 424 4.30 17.58 -12.08
CA ILE A 424 3.71 17.67 -10.74
C ILE A 424 2.39 18.44 -10.77
N GLU A 425 2.25 19.49 -11.57
CA GLU A 425 0.98 20.24 -11.69
C GLU A 425 -0.11 19.41 -12.38
N THR A 426 0.23 18.56 -13.34
CA THR A 426 -0.72 17.74 -14.10
C THR A 426 -0.05 16.46 -14.60
N PRO A 427 -0.22 15.33 -13.89
CA PRO A 427 0.49 14.08 -14.16
C PRO A 427 -0.11 13.37 -15.37
N THR A 428 0.40 13.69 -16.56
CA THR A 428 0.04 12.98 -17.79
C THR A 428 1.23 12.19 -18.32
N GLU A 429 0.96 11.10 -19.02
CA GLU A 429 2.00 10.28 -19.65
C GLU A 429 2.90 11.11 -20.58
N ALA A 430 2.33 12.05 -21.33
CA ALA A 430 3.08 12.95 -22.19
C ALA A 430 4.06 13.85 -21.41
N LYS A 431 3.63 14.36 -20.25
CA LYS A 431 4.48 15.19 -19.38
C LYS A 431 5.56 14.37 -18.69
N PHE A 432 5.22 13.16 -18.27
CA PHE A 432 6.20 12.19 -17.77
C PHE A 432 7.29 11.91 -18.81
N ASN A 433 6.90 11.66 -20.07
CA ASN A 433 7.83 11.41 -21.16
C ASN A 433 8.74 12.63 -21.44
N ASN A 434 8.20 13.85 -21.40
CA ASN A 434 9.00 15.07 -21.55
C ASN A 434 10.05 15.20 -20.44
N LEU A 435 9.65 14.96 -19.19
CA LEU A 435 10.55 14.95 -18.05
C LEU A 435 11.62 13.86 -18.19
N PHE A 436 11.22 12.64 -18.56
CA PHE A 436 12.14 11.53 -18.78
C PHE A 436 13.21 11.89 -19.83
N MET A 437 12.80 12.48 -20.96
CA MET A 437 13.73 12.93 -22.01
C MET A 437 14.70 14.02 -21.52
N ALA A 438 14.22 14.97 -20.72
CA ALA A 438 15.06 16.00 -20.14
C ALA A 438 16.10 15.42 -19.15
N VAL A 439 15.69 14.45 -18.33
CA VAL A 439 16.58 13.75 -17.39
C VAL A 439 17.59 12.88 -18.13
N ASP A 440 17.20 12.19 -19.21
CA ASP A 440 18.10 11.42 -20.09
C ASP A 440 19.16 12.34 -20.73
N GLU A 441 18.75 13.49 -21.28
CA GLU A 441 19.70 14.46 -21.85
C GLU A 441 20.67 15.00 -20.78
N MET A 442 20.18 15.18 -19.55
CA MET A 442 21.02 15.58 -18.42
C MET A 442 22.04 14.51 -18.02
N ALA A 443 21.65 13.23 -18.07
CA ALA A 443 22.54 12.10 -17.81
C ALA A 443 23.67 12.02 -18.87
N ILE A 444 23.37 12.34 -20.13
CA ILE A 444 24.39 12.44 -21.20
C ILE A 444 25.39 13.55 -20.88
N ILE A 445 24.92 14.74 -20.50
CA ILE A 445 25.80 15.86 -20.13
C ILE A 445 26.65 15.54 -18.92
N ARG A 446 26.08 14.86 -17.91
CA ARG A 446 26.82 14.37 -16.74
C ARG A 446 28.03 13.56 -17.18
N GLU A 447 27.78 12.58 -18.04
CA GLU A 447 28.79 11.64 -18.53
C GLU A 447 29.86 12.38 -19.35
N GLU A 448 29.46 13.35 -20.18
CA GLU A 448 30.37 14.18 -20.97
C GLU A 448 31.31 15.01 -20.09
N LEU A 449 30.76 15.63 -19.04
CA LEU A 449 31.51 16.42 -18.07
C LEU A 449 32.42 15.55 -17.22
N GLN A 450 31.93 14.41 -16.74
CA GLN A 450 32.70 13.47 -15.93
C GLN A 450 33.88 12.88 -16.71
N GLN A 451 33.64 12.39 -17.94
CA GLN A 451 34.70 11.86 -18.81
C GLN A 451 35.71 12.94 -19.21
N SER A 452 35.28 14.19 -19.37
CA SER A 452 36.19 15.32 -19.62
C SER A 452 37.09 15.59 -18.42
N ALA A 453 36.52 15.57 -17.20
CA ALA A 453 37.23 15.86 -15.96
C ALA A 453 38.17 14.73 -15.51
N SER A 454 37.90 13.47 -15.89
CA SER A 454 38.74 12.32 -15.53
C SER A 454 39.98 12.13 -16.42
N ARG A 455 40.08 12.81 -17.56
CA ARG A 455 41.21 12.68 -18.49
C ARG A 455 42.40 13.55 -18.06
N ASN A 456 43.25 13.01 -17.18
CA ASN A 456 44.50 13.63 -16.70
C ASN A 456 45.56 13.97 -17.78
N ASP A 457 45.43 13.45 -19.01
CA ASP A 457 46.38 13.68 -20.12
C ASP A 457 45.82 14.59 -21.23
N SER A 458 44.67 15.20 -20.98
CA SER A 458 44.02 16.11 -21.93
C SER A 458 44.72 17.48 -21.90
N PRO A 459 44.93 18.20 -23.02
CA PRO A 459 45.38 19.61 -23.01
C PRO A 459 44.39 20.58 -22.31
N TYR A 460 43.41 20.02 -21.62
CA TYR A 460 42.32 20.62 -20.88
C TYR A 460 42.47 20.42 -19.36
N ASP A 461 43.69 20.40 -18.82
CA ASP A 461 44.05 20.62 -17.39
C ASP A 461 43.42 21.89 -16.76
N LYS A 462 42.58 22.61 -17.52
CA LYS A 462 41.95 23.87 -17.17
C LYS A 462 40.74 23.69 -16.24
N TYR A 463 40.09 22.54 -16.23
CA TYR A 463 38.82 22.33 -15.52
C TYR A 463 38.96 21.25 -14.44
N THR A 464 38.65 21.61 -13.21
CA THR A 464 38.65 20.75 -12.03
C THR A 464 37.25 20.21 -11.75
N PHE A 465 37.13 19.17 -10.92
CA PHE A 465 35.83 18.73 -10.42
C PHE A 465 35.08 19.82 -9.64
N ASP A 466 35.80 20.78 -9.05
CA ASP A 466 35.19 21.94 -8.41
C ASP A 466 34.59 22.92 -9.43
N ASP A 467 35.20 23.07 -10.61
CA ASP A 467 34.60 23.84 -11.71
C ASP A 467 33.32 23.19 -12.20
N PHE A 468 33.31 21.86 -12.33
CA PHE A 468 32.13 21.09 -12.70
C PHE A 468 31.02 21.20 -11.65
N ASP A 469 31.33 20.98 -10.37
CA ASP A 469 30.37 21.13 -9.26
C ASP A 469 29.80 22.55 -9.22
N SER A 470 30.64 23.57 -9.42
CA SER A 470 30.22 24.97 -9.55
C SER A 470 29.31 25.19 -10.75
N ASP A 471 29.65 24.69 -11.94
CA ASP A 471 28.84 24.84 -13.15
C ASP A 471 27.46 24.16 -13.00
N VAL A 472 27.38 22.97 -12.40
CA VAL A 472 26.10 22.29 -12.10
C VAL A 472 25.29 23.05 -11.06
N THR A 473 25.93 23.44 -9.95
CA THR A 473 25.27 24.21 -8.89
C THR A 473 24.70 25.51 -9.46
N ASN A 474 25.51 26.27 -10.20
CA ASN A 474 25.09 27.51 -10.85
C ASN A 474 23.97 27.27 -11.88
N ALA A 475 24.01 26.19 -12.66
CA ALA A 475 22.98 25.91 -13.66
C ALA A 475 21.60 25.72 -13.03
N PHE A 476 21.52 24.99 -11.91
CA PHE A 476 20.27 24.75 -11.20
C PHE A 476 19.83 25.92 -10.32
N GLU A 477 20.76 26.65 -9.71
CA GLU A 477 20.45 27.91 -9.03
C GLU A 477 19.89 28.94 -10.01
N ASN A 478 20.47 29.03 -11.21
CA ASN A 478 19.93 29.87 -12.30
C ASN A 478 18.58 29.36 -12.84
N ALA A 479 18.25 28.07 -12.65
CA ALA A 479 16.93 27.52 -12.92
C ALA A 479 15.93 27.75 -11.76
N GLY A 480 16.36 28.44 -10.69
CA GLY A 480 15.53 28.83 -9.57
C GLY A 480 15.46 27.81 -8.43
N LEU A 481 16.41 26.86 -8.35
CA LEU A 481 16.49 25.90 -7.25
C LEU A 481 17.46 26.36 -6.15
N GLU A 482 17.11 26.13 -4.89
CA GLU A 482 18.02 26.33 -3.75
C GLU A 482 18.77 25.03 -3.43
N ILE A 483 20.09 25.02 -3.63
CA ILE A 483 20.90 23.81 -3.41
C ILE A 483 21.52 23.82 -2.01
N LYS A 484 21.08 22.88 -1.16
CA LYS A 484 21.65 22.66 0.18
C LYS A 484 22.52 21.42 0.17
N LYS A 485 23.84 21.63 0.32
CA LYS A 485 24.84 20.56 0.38
C LYS A 485 25.07 20.10 1.82
N TYR A 486 25.23 18.80 2.03
CA TYR A 486 25.58 18.19 3.30
C TYR A 486 26.56 17.03 3.10
N ARG A 487 27.39 16.76 4.11
CA ARG A 487 28.40 15.69 4.03
C ARG A 487 27.87 14.37 4.57
N VAL A 488 28.18 13.29 3.90
CA VAL A 488 27.88 11.92 4.29
C VAL A 488 29.19 11.15 4.32
N VAL A 489 29.40 10.34 5.36
CA VAL A 489 30.53 9.40 5.41
C VAL A 489 29.97 8.03 5.04
N GLN A 490 30.50 7.45 3.98
CA GLN A 490 30.15 6.13 3.48
C GLN A 490 31.33 5.19 3.64
N THR A 491 31.14 4.07 4.34
CA THR A 491 32.13 3.00 4.41
C THR A 491 31.73 1.91 3.43
N LYS A 492 32.50 1.75 2.36
CA LYS A 492 32.30 0.73 1.32
C LYS A 492 33.15 -0.50 1.59
N TYR A 493 32.57 -1.66 1.32
CA TYR A 493 33.18 -2.98 1.43
C TYR A 493 33.06 -3.66 0.07
N GLN A 494 34.19 -4.01 -0.54
CA GLN A 494 34.19 -4.66 -1.85
C GLN A 494 34.91 -6.02 -1.77
N VAL A 495 34.22 -7.09 -2.18
CA VAL A 495 34.74 -8.45 -2.27
C VAL A 495 34.67 -8.91 -3.72
N GLN A 496 35.82 -9.26 -4.31
CA GLN A 496 35.82 -9.87 -5.63
C GLN A 496 35.33 -11.33 -5.53
N ILE A 497 34.26 -11.65 -6.25
CA ILE A 497 33.62 -12.97 -6.27
C ILE A 497 34.24 -13.83 -7.37
N ARG A 498 34.43 -13.24 -8.55
CA ARG A 498 34.92 -13.93 -9.74
C ARG A 498 35.84 -13.02 -10.54
N ASN A 499 36.88 -13.62 -11.12
CA ASN A 499 37.75 -12.97 -12.09
C ASN A 499 38.08 -13.96 -13.20
N GLU A 500 37.30 -13.94 -14.27
CA GLU A 500 37.64 -14.64 -15.49
C GLU A 500 38.45 -13.73 -16.40
N THR A 501 39.68 -14.14 -16.64
CA THR A 501 40.54 -13.54 -17.65
C THR A 501 40.64 -14.50 -18.82
N GLU A 502 40.44 -14.01 -20.04
CA GLU A 502 40.85 -14.71 -21.25
C GLU A 502 42.24 -14.25 -21.63
N GLU A 503 43.16 -15.20 -21.74
CA GLU A 503 44.49 -14.96 -22.24
C GLU A 503 44.45 -14.96 -23.78
N LYS A 504 44.29 -13.78 -24.36
CA LYS A 504 44.29 -13.60 -25.81
C LYS A 504 45.74 -13.57 -26.29
N GLN A 505 46.13 -14.59 -27.06
CA GLN A 505 47.40 -14.57 -27.77
C GLN A 505 47.29 -13.60 -28.95
N ASN A 506 48.24 -12.68 -29.08
CA ASN A 506 48.50 -12.00 -30.36
C ASN A 506 49.01 -13.04 -31.36
N ARG A 507 48.11 -13.82 -31.98
CA ARG A 507 48.44 -14.45 -33.26
C ARG A 507 48.30 -13.40 -34.36
N PHE A 508 49.24 -12.45 -34.38
CA PHE A 508 49.66 -11.96 -35.68
C PHE A 508 50.32 -13.14 -36.38
N CYS A 509 49.75 -13.57 -37.51
CA CYS A 509 50.21 -14.71 -38.29
C CYS A 509 51.68 -14.53 -38.72
N ARG A 510 52.60 -14.98 -37.88
CA ARG A 510 53.94 -15.43 -38.27
C ARG A 510 54.26 -16.73 -37.56
N GLY A 511 53.50 -17.76 -37.90
CA GLY A 511 53.92 -19.14 -37.73
C GLY A 511 54.28 -19.72 -39.09
N GLU A 512 55.55 -19.60 -39.50
CA GLU A 512 56.12 -20.46 -40.53
C GLU A 512 56.19 -21.90 -39.97
N GLU A 513 55.06 -22.60 -39.80
CA GLU A 513 55.07 -24.06 -39.68
C GLU A 513 53.69 -24.65 -40.01
N LYS A 514 53.57 -25.05 -41.28
CA LYS A 514 52.35 -25.29 -42.05
C LYS A 514 51.60 -26.60 -41.71
N THR A 515 51.66 -27.17 -40.51
CA THR A 515 51.24 -28.59 -40.35
C THR A 515 50.24 -28.96 -39.25
N GLN A 516 49.78 -28.06 -38.37
CA GLN A 516 48.83 -28.47 -37.33
C GLN A 516 47.76 -27.41 -37.00
N CYS A 517 46.77 -27.26 -37.87
CA CYS A 517 45.48 -26.67 -37.51
C CYS A 517 44.36 -27.64 -37.90
N SER A 518 43.63 -28.17 -36.91
CA SER A 518 42.37 -28.91 -37.11
C SER A 518 41.27 -27.94 -37.53
N GLN A 519 40.57 -28.28 -38.60
CA GLN A 519 39.81 -27.35 -39.46
C GLN A 519 38.50 -26.77 -38.91
N GLU A 520 38.01 -27.14 -37.71
CA GLU A 520 36.58 -26.92 -37.41
C GLU A 520 36.22 -25.76 -36.49
N GLU A 521 37.14 -25.13 -35.74
CA GLU A 521 36.71 -24.21 -34.66
C GLU A 521 37.24 -22.77 -34.69
N TYR A 522 38.19 -22.41 -35.57
CA TYR A 522 38.81 -21.07 -35.53
C TYR A 522 38.76 -20.25 -36.84
N CYS A 523 38.12 -20.75 -37.90
CA CYS A 523 38.08 -20.05 -39.18
C CYS A 523 36.84 -19.15 -39.38
N SER A 524 35.96 -18.98 -38.39
CA SER A 524 34.75 -18.17 -38.55
C SER A 524 34.90 -16.69 -38.21
N GLU A 525 35.91 -16.28 -37.43
CA GLU A 525 36.03 -14.87 -36.97
C GLU A 525 37.34 -14.15 -37.32
N ALA A 526 38.29 -14.83 -37.98
CA ALA A 526 39.44 -14.16 -38.57
C ALA A 526 39.45 -14.41 -40.08
N GLN A 527 39.46 -13.32 -40.83
CA GLN A 527 39.64 -13.25 -42.27
C GLN A 527 40.80 -14.13 -42.74
N CYS A 528 40.49 -15.36 -43.18
CA CYS A 528 41.41 -16.26 -43.87
C CYS A 528 40.74 -16.83 -45.12
N LYS A 529 40.06 -15.97 -45.89
CA LYS A 529 39.44 -16.33 -47.16
C LYS A 529 40.14 -15.77 -48.40
N SER A 530 41.41 -15.40 -48.27
CA SER A 530 42.23 -14.86 -49.38
C SER A 530 43.66 -15.38 -49.37
N ALA A 531 43.95 -16.46 -48.63
CA ALA A 531 45.32 -16.92 -48.41
C ALA A 531 45.67 -18.24 -49.09
N LEU A 532 44.89 -18.69 -50.09
CA LEU A 532 45.27 -19.90 -50.84
C LEU A 532 45.14 -19.80 -52.37
N GLY A 533 44.25 -18.99 -52.93
CA GLY A 533 44.20 -18.74 -54.37
C GLY A 533 44.88 -17.42 -54.73
N GLY A 534 45.49 -17.39 -55.90
CA GLY A 534 46.07 -16.23 -56.56
C GLY A 534 44.97 -15.37 -57.18
N ARG A 535 45.08 -15.02 -58.46
CA ARG A 535 44.03 -14.26 -59.16
C ARG A 535 43.35 -15.19 -60.15
N GLU A 536 42.16 -15.64 -59.81
CA GLU A 536 41.31 -16.46 -60.68
C GLU A 536 40.53 -15.61 -61.69
N ILE A 537 40.49 -15.99 -62.97
CA ILE A 537 39.61 -15.38 -63.98
C ILE A 537 38.39 -16.28 -64.13
N CYS A 538 37.29 -15.85 -63.53
CA CYS A 538 36.14 -16.69 -63.18
C CYS A 538 35.25 -17.22 -64.33
N GLU A 539 35.70 -17.08 -65.57
CA GLU A 539 34.91 -17.40 -66.77
C GLU A 539 35.73 -18.03 -67.91
N ASN A 540 37.03 -18.30 -67.72
CA ASN A 540 37.91 -18.72 -68.82
C ASN A 540 38.06 -20.24 -68.96
N GLY A 541 37.56 -21.03 -68.02
CA GLY A 541 37.70 -22.50 -68.04
C GLY A 541 39.09 -22.99 -67.66
N GLU A 542 39.92 -22.15 -67.05
CA GLU A 542 41.25 -22.46 -66.54
C GLU A 542 41.25 -22.28 -65.01
N ASP A 543 42.29 -22.81 -64.36
CA ASP A 543 42.60 -22.65 -62.94
C ASP A 543 43.80 -21.72 -62.92
N ASP A 544 43.53 -20.40 -62.95
CA ASP A 544 44.54 -19.36 -63.18
C ASP A 544 45.47 -19.20 -61.97
N ASP A 545 45.08 -19.74 -60.82
CA ASP A 545 45.89 -19.72 -59.62
C ASP A 545 46.41 -21.09 -59.13
N ASP A 546 46.17 -22.15 -59.89
CA ASP A 546 46.62 -23.52 -59.64
C ASP A 546 46.16 -24.08 -58.27
N ASP A 547 45.03 -23.63 -57.72
CA ASP A 547 44.48 -24.12 -56.44
C ASP A 547 43.72 -25.47 -56.57
N GLY A 548 43.46 -25.90 -57.81
CA GLY A 548 42.75 -27.13 -58.17
C GLY A 548 41.27 -26.93 -58.43
N ARG A 549 40.76 -25.68 -58.46
CA ARG A 549 39.38 -25.31 -58.73
C ARG A 549 39.34 -24.32 -59.89
N TRP A 550 38.25 -24.38 -60.66
CA TRP A 550 38.16 -23.72 -61.97
C TRP A 550 36.91 -22.83 -61.95
N ASP A 551 37.04 -21.58 -62.38
CA ASP A 551 35.94 -20.62 -62.57
C ASP A 551 34.99 -20.52 -61.34
N CYS A 552 33.67 -20.59 -61.54
CA CYS A 552 32.66 -20.57 -60.48
C CYS A 552 32.70 -21.77 -59.50
N GLY A 553 33.55 -22.77 -59.74
CA GLY A 553 33.89 -23.80 -58.77
C GLY A 553 34.92 -23.34 -57.73
N ASP A 554 35.65 -22.27 -58.06
CA ASP A 554 36.62 -21.59 -57.24
C ASP A 554 35.94 -20.62 -56.23
N PRO A 555 36.28 -20.67 -54.92
CA PRO A 555 35.78 -19.74 -53.91
C PRO A 555 36.09 -18.27 -54.20
N ASP A 556 37.19 -17.97 -54.88
CA ASP A 556 37.63 -16.62 -55.21
C ASP A 556 36.77 -16.00 -56.33
N CYS A 557 36.02 -16.83 -57.05
CA CYS A 557 35.06 -16.45 -58.08
C CYS A 557 33.62 -16.26 -57.61
N TYR A 558 33.38 -16.36 -56.30
CA TYR A 558 32.04 -16.37 -55.74
C TYR A 558 31.24 -15.09 -56.02
N SER A 559 31.88 -13.91 -56.03
CA SER A 559 31.20 -12.63 -56.30
C SER A 559 30.87 -12.44 -57.78
N GLU A 560 31.80 -12.74 -58.69
CA GLU A 560 31.62 -12.54 -60.13
C GLU A 560 30.59 -13.52 -60.72
N CYS A 561 30.59 -14.77 -60.23
CA CYS A 561 29.62 -15.77 -60.65
C CYS A 561 28.20 -15.54 -60.10
N ARG A 562 28.07 -14.80 -58.99
CA ARG A 562 26.76 -14.43 -58.44
C ARG A 562 26.11 -13.34 -59.27
N GLU A 563 26.85 -12.31 -59.67
CA GLU A 563 26.34 -11.25 -60.55
C GLU A 563 25.86 -11.79 -61.91
N ASN A 564 26.57 -12.76 -62.49
CA ASN A 564 26.14 -13.40 -63.74
C ASN A 564 24.87 -14.26 -63.56
N ARG A 565 24.71 -14.95 -62.43
CA ARG A 565 23.47 -15.72 -62.13
C ARG A 565 22.27 -14.83 -61.86
N ASP A 566 22.46 -13.71 -61.18
CA ASP A 566 21.37 -12.77 -60.89
C ASP A 566 20.96 -12.03 -62.18
N ARG A 567 21.90 -11.71 -63.07
CA ARG A 567 21.61 -11.17 -64.41
C ARG A 567 20.88 -12.17 -65.31
N ASP A 568 21.26 -13.46 -65.26
CA ASP A 568 20.54 -14.55 -65.96
C ASP A 568 19.14 -14.83 -65.39
N ARG A 569 18.91 -14.50 -64.11
CA ARG A 569 17.62 -14.65 -63.43
C ARG A 569 16.69 -13.50 -63.78
N GLU A 570 17.17 -12.26 -63.78
CA GLU A 570 16.40 -11.09 -64.24
C GLU A 570 16.02 -11.21 -65.72
N GLU A 571 16.91 -11.70 -66.59
CA GLU A 571 16.58 -11.97 -68.00
C GLU A 571 15.53 -13.08 -68.17
N ARG A 572 15.50 -14.07 -67.26
CA ARG A 572 14.50 -15.14 -67.27
C ARG A 572 13.13 -14.65 -66.80
N ASP A 573 13.11 -13.82 -65.76
CA ASP A 573 11.88 -13.26 -65.19
C ASP A 573 11.25 -12.21 -66.14
N GLU A 574 12.06 -11.46 -66.91
CA GLU A 574 11.55 -10.60 -68.00
C GLU A 574 11.01 -11.40 -69.18
N LYS A 575 11.63 -12.52 -69.57
CA LYS A 575 11.12 -13.40 -70.63
C LYS A 575 9.81 -14.10 -70.22
N GLN A 576 9.68 -14.47 -68.95
CA GLN A 576 8.47 -15.11 -68.42
C GLN A 576 7.27 -14.15 -68.32
N LYS A 577 7.52 -12.87 -67.99
CA LYS A 577 6.48 -11.82 -68.03
C LYS A 577 5.98 -11.48 -69.44
N VAL A 578 6.79 -11.73 -70.48
CA VAL A 578 6.40 -11.53 -71.89
C VAL A 578 5.66 -12.75 -72.45
N GLU A 579 5.92 -13.97 -71.97
CA GLU A 579 5.17 -15.18 -72.36
C GLU A 579 3.76 -15.24 -71.73
N GLU A 580 3.58 -14.79 -70.48
CA GLU A 580 2.27 -14.79 -69.79
C GLU A 580 1.27 -13.76 -70.33
N GLN A 581 1.69 -12.80 -71.15
CA GLN A 581 0.77 -11.87 -71.84
C GLN A 581 0.34 -12.33 -73.25
N SER A 582 0.79 -13.50 -73.72
CA SER A 582 0.49 -13.98 -75.11
C SER A 582 -0.31 -15.29 -75.20
N THR A 583 -0.67 -15.93 -74.08
CA THR A 583 -1.49 -17.15 -74.05
C THR A 583 -2.43 -17.13 -72.83
N GLY A 584 -3.75 -17.13 -72.90
CA GLY A 584 -4.65 -17.15 -74.04
C GLY A 584 -6.09 -16.94 -73.57
N GLN A 585 -6.80 -16.09 -74.31
CA GLN A 585 -8.23 -16.27 -74.55
C GLN A 585 -8.41 -17.58 -75.32
N GLN A 586 -8.92 -18.63 -74.66
CA GLN A 586 -9.80 -19.70 -75.20
C GLN A 586 -9.77 -20.94 -74.29
N SER A 587 -10.78 -21.09 -73.43
CA SER A 587 -11.62 -22.30 -73.38
C SER A 587 -12.65 -22.19 -72.24
N GLU A 588 -13.89 -21.91 -72.63
CA GLU A 588 -15.06 -22.35 -71.90
C GLU A 588 -15.21 -23.89 -72.04
N GLN A 589 -15.97 -24.47 -71.11
CA GLN A 589 -16.69 -25.76 -71.17
C GLN A 589 -16.00 -27.03 -70.65
N GLN A 590 -16.07 -27.20 -69.32
CA GLN A 590 -16.50 -28.39 -68.56
C GLN A 590 -16.23 -28.08 -67.07
N VAL A 591 -17.13 -28.08 -66.08
CA VAL A 591 -18.33 -28.87 -65.80
C VAL A 591 -19.21 -28.08 -64.81
N GLN A 592 -20.52 -27.99 -65.09
CA GLN A 592 -21.56 -27.70 -64.10
C GLN A 592 -22.23 -29.02 -63.69
N GLU A 593 -22.19 -29.34 -62.39
CA GLU A 593 -23.18 -30.06 -61.55
C GLU A 593 -22.45 -30.27 -60.21
N THR A 594 -22.77 -29.66 -59.06
CA THR A 594 -24.02 -29.53 -58.28
C THR A 594 -23.68 -28.54 -57.14
N ARG A 595 -24.50 -27.63 -56.60
CA ARG A 595 -25.74 -27.84 -55.82
C ARG A 595 -26.30 -26.45 -55.39
N LYS A 596 -27.62 -26.38 -55.21
CA LYS A 596 -28.53 -25.22 -55.19
C LYS A 596 -28.79 -24.54 -53.82
N GLU A 597 -29.03 -23.22 -53.87
CA GLU A 597 -30.18 -22.40 -53.34
C GLU A 597 -30.61 -22.54 -51.85
N ALA A 598 -31.14 -21.54 -51.11
CA ALA A 598 -31.41 -20.11 -51.23
C ALA A 598 -31.82 -19.56 -49.82
N GLN A 599 -32.00 -18.23 -49.72
CA GLN A 599 -32.26 -17.39 -48.53
C GLN A 599 -33.64 -17.57 -47.84
N GLN A 600 -33.73 -16.98 -46.62
CA GLN A 600 -34.76 -16.02 -46.14
C GLN A 600 -35.68 -16.39 -44.93
N GLU A 601 -35.86 -15.38 -44.06
CA GLU A 601 -36.97 -15.07 -43.11
C GLU A 601 -36.93 -15.49 -41.61
N SER A 602 -37.18 -14.48 -40.75
CA SER A 602 -37.38 -14.45 -39.28
C SER A 602 -38.75 -15.08 -38.86
N PRO A 603 -39.00 -15.46 -37.58
CA PRO A 603 -39.40 -14.49 -36.54
C PRO A 603 -39.02 -14.84 -35.07
N SER A 604 -39.32 -13.88 -34.19
CA SER A 604 -39.14 -13.82 -32.73
C SER A 604 -39.93 -14.86 -31.90
N THR A 605 -39.47 -15.11 -30.64
CA THR A 605 -40.32 -15.21 -29.43
C THR A 605 -39.51 -15.16 -28.13
N ASN A 606 -40.04 -14.39 -27.16
CA ASN A 606 -39.61 -14.13 -25.79
C ASN A 606 -39.46 -15.39 -24.90
N THR A 607 -38.70 -15.32 -23.80
CA THR A 607 -39.17 -15.42 -22.39
C THR A 607 -38.01 -15.10 -21.42
N GLU A 608 -38.38 -14.46 -20.32
CA GLU A 608 -37.61 -13.70 -19.33
C GLU A 608 -36.75 -14.52 -18.34
N SER A 609 -35.68 -13.90 -17.83
CA SER A 609 -35.17 -14.04 -16.46
C SER A 609 -34.71 -12.65 -15.97
N PRO A 610 -35.02 -12.23 -14.72
CA PRO A 610 -34.68 -10.90 -14.23
C PRO A 610 -33.24 -10.81 -13.70
N PRO A 611 -32.56 -9.67 -13.86
CA PRO A 611 -31.47 -9.23 -12.99
C PRO A 611 -32.03 -8.36 -11.84
N ILE A 612 -31.61 -8.64 -10.62
CA ILE A 612 -31.82 -7.73 -9.47
C ILE A 612 -30.56 -6.88 -9.37
N THR A 613 -30.67 -5.61 -9.76
CA THR A 613 -29.76 -4.53 -9.39
C THR A 613 -30.64 -3.50 -8.67
N GLY A 614 -30.53 -3.46 -7.35
CA GLY A 614 -31.07 -2.37 -6.54
C GLY A 614 -29.90 -1.72 -5.84
N GLY A 615 -29.54 -0.51 -6.27
CA GLY A 615 -28.72 0.38 -5.48
C GLY A 615 -29.60 0.97 -4.39
N ALA A 616 -29.20 0.79 -3.13
CA ALA A 616 -29.77 1.48 -1.99
C ALA A 616 -28.65 2.30 -1.35
N ILE A 617 -28.91 3.60 -1.23
CA ILE A 617 -28.13 4.57 -0.48
C ILE A 617 -28.66 4.51 0.96
N ALA A 618 -27.82 4.25 1.96
CA ALA A 618 -28.11 4.48 3.37
C ALA A 618 -26.84 4.42 4.25
N GLY A 619 -26.53 5.52 4.92
CA GLY A 619 -25.78 5.57 6.19
C GLY A 619 -26.58 6.50 7.12
N GLN A 620 -26.75 6.17 8.42
CA GLN A 620 -27.33 7.05 9.48
C GLN A 620 -27.15 6.44 10.90
N LYS A 621 -26.30 6.97 11.83
CA LYS A 621 -26.27 6.53 13.28
C LYS A 621 -25.65 7.54 14.32
N THR A 622 -26.36 8.37 15.13
CA THR A 622 -25.78 8.97 16.40
C THR A 622 -26.65 9.33 17.63
N LEU A 623 -27.85 9.91 17.57
CA LEU A 623 -28.51 10.44 18.79
C LEU A 623 -28.92 9.35 19.84
N GLY A 624 -29.03 8.08 19.44
CA GLY A 624 -29.39 6.96 20.33
C GLY A 624 -28.35 6.62 21.36
N GLN A 625 -27.11 6.87 21.00
CA GLN A 625 -25.97 6.58 21.85
C GLN A 625 -25.97 7.48 23.10
N ALA A 626 -26.44 8.74 23.01
CA ALA A 626 -26.52 9.67 24.14
C ALA A 626 -27.54 9.23 25.23
N LEU A 627 -28.62 8.57 24.83
CA LEU A 627 -29.63 8.08 25.77
C LEU A 627 -29.43 6.63 26.19
N LEU A 628 -28.81 5.82 25.33
CA LEU A 628 -28.19 4.58 25.76
C LEU A 628 -27.17 4.88 26.84
N ARG A 629 -26.25 5.86 26.64
CA ARG A 629 -25.33 6.47 27.63
C ARG A 629 -26.02 7.03 28.88
N MET A 630 -27.33 7.20 28.90
CA MET A 630 -28.09 7.56 30.11
C MET A 630 -28.60 6.32 30.86
N ILE A 631 -28.89 5.21 30.17
CA ILE A 631 -29.13 3.90 30.80
C ILE A 631 -27.81 3.28 31.23
N THR A 632 -26.79 3.24 30.36
CA THR A 632 -25.42 2.92 30.73
C THR A 632 -24.92 3.96 31.71
N GLY A 633 -25.21 5.25 31.62
CA GLY A 633 -24.86 6.28 32.63
C GLY A 633 -25.50 6.08 33.99
N ALA A 634 -26.74 5.58 34.01
CA ALA A 634 -27.42 5.08 35.19
C ALA A 634 -26.81 3.75 35.68
N ALA A 635 -26.27 2.94 34.78
CA ALA A 635 -25.55 1.71 35.07
C ALA A 635 -24.13 2.02 35.61
N ILE A 636 -23.28 2.79 34.92
CA ILE A 636 -22.07 3.54 35.31
C ILE A 636 -22.25 4.19 36.67
N GLY A 637 -23.32 4.99 36.82
CA GLY A 637 -23.72 5.64 38.06
C GLY A 637 -24.29 4.70 39.11
N LEU A 638 -24.36 3.41 38.81
CA LEU A 638 -24.60 2.36 39.78
C LEU A 638 -23.41 1.39 39.85
N GLY A 639 -22.31 1.63 39.15
CA GLY A 639 -21.12 0.76 39.05
C GLY A 639 -21.31 -0.50 38.19
N LEU A 640 -22.20 -0.49 37.19
CA LEU A 640 -22.60 -1.66 36.40
C LEU A 640 -21.81 -1.83 35.09
N VAL A 641 -21.40 -0.77 34.37
CA VAL A 641 -20.65 -0.79 33.08
C VAL A 641 -20.03 0.61 32.90
N GLU A 642 -18.86 0.83 32.28
CA GLU A 642 -18.41 2.12 31.69
C GLU A 642 -18.57 2.11 30.13
N GLU A 643 -18.88 3.25 29.51
CA GLU A 643 -19.53 3.46 28.18
C GLU A 643 -19.47 2.33 27.11
N THR A 644 -20.64 1.88 26.60
CA THR A 644 -20.79 1.02 25.39
C THR A 644 -21.88 1.56 24.44
N GLN A 645 -21.62 1.58 23.13
CA GLN A 645 -22.51 2.09 22.05
C GLN A 645 -23.19 0.94 21.27
N SER A 646 -24.50 1.03 21.01
CA SER A 646 -25.29 0.04 20.23
C SER A 646 -26.11 0.72 19.12
N ASN A 647 -26.19 0.11 17.92
CA ASN A 647 -27.03 0.57 16.80
C ASN A 647 -27.83 -0.59 16.18
N ASN A 648 -28.99 -0.30 15.59
CA ASN A 648 -30.03 -1.28 15.20
C ASN A 648 -30.97 -0.67 14.14
N SER A 649 -31.37 -1.36 13.07
CA SER A 649 -32.61 -1.08 12.30
C SER A 649 -33.07 -2.31 11.46
N GLN A 650 -34.18 -2.18 10.71
CA GLN A 650 -35.28 -3.15 10.56
C GLN A 650 -35.24 -4.11 9.34
N GLN A 651 -35.90 -5.28 9.45
CA GLN A 651 -36.35 -6.08 8.28
C GLN A 651 -37.76 -6.69 8.45
N SER A 652 -38.35 -7.10 7.32
CA SER A 652 -39.70 -7.67 7.16
C SER A 652 -39.71 -9.20 6.94
N ASN A 653 -40.85 -9.80 7.25
CA ASN A 653 -41.29 -11.22 7.28
C ASN A 653 -40.58 -12.31 6.43
N GLU A 654 -40.26 -13.47 7.04
CA GLU A 654 -40.75 -14.82 6.64
C GLU A 654 -40.42 -15.95 7.66
N GLN A 655 -41.02 -17.15 7.47
CA GLN A 655 -41.28 -18.22 8.46
C GLN A 655 -40.33 -19.46 8.42
N SER A 656 -40.25 -20.17 9.58
CA SER A 656 -40.00 -21.64 9.78
C SER A 656 -38.53 -22.14 9.63
N SER A 657 -37.94 -23.07 10.40
CA SER A 657 -38.41 -24.24 11.20
C SER A 657 -37.29 -24.82 12.12
N ASN A 658 -37.71 -25.44 13.25
CA ASN A 658 -37.14 -26.59 14.01
C ASN A 658 -35.70 -27.12 13.80
N GLU A 659 -34.97 -27.35 14.92
CA GLU A 659 -34.45 -28.67 15.42
C GLU A 659 -33.64 -28.48 16.73
N GLN A 660 -34.11 -28.97 17.90
CA GLN A 660 -33.70 -30.20 18.63
C GLN A 660 -32.18 -30.38 18.81
N SER A 661 -31.58 -29.90 19.91
CA SER A 661 -31.32 -30.61 21.18
C SER A 661 -30.50 -31.90 21.08
N SER A 662 -29.26 -31.84 21.57
CA SER A 662 -28.54 -33.02 22.06
C SER A 662 -27.64 -32.70 23.26
N THR A 663 -28.09 -33.20 24.41
CA THR A 663 -27.31 -33.52 25.62
C THR A 663 -26.11 -34.42 25.29
N ILE A 664 -24.98 -34.33 26.01
CA ILE A 664 -24.25 -35.48 26.63
C ILE A 664 -22.95 -35.03 27.34
N GLN A 665 -22.98 -35.26 28.66
CA GLN A 665 -21.99 -35.88 29.57
C GLN A 665 -20.54 -35.37 29.68
N GLN A 666 -20.28 -34.85 30.89
CA GLN A 666 -18.99 -34.85 31.59
C GLN A 666 -18.38 -36.27 31.75
N PRO A 667 -17.04 -36.35 31.86
CA PRO A 667 -16.40 -37.32 32.75
C PRO A 667 -15.55 -36.63 33.83
N GLN A 668 -15.84 -37.01 35.07
CA GLN A 668 -14.96 -36.82 36.23
C GLN A 668 -13.82 -37.85 36.22
N THR A 669 -12.60 -37.43 36.57
CA THR A 669 -11.59 -38.19 37.35
C THR A 669 -10.52 -37.19 37.78
N GLN A 670 -10.49 -36.74 39.04
CA GLN A 670 -9.83 -37.35 40.20
C GLN A 670 -8.31 -37.59 40.08
N SER A 671 -7.59 -36.80 40.88
CA SER A 671 -6.66 -37.27 41.92
C SER A 671 -5.15 -37.33 41.63
N SER A 672 -4.45 -36.51 42.43
CA SER A 672 -3.33 -36.82 43.33
C SER A 672 -1.86 -36.74 42.88
N GLY A 673 -1.14 -35.90 43.64
CA GLY A 673 0.24 -36.13 44.13
C GLY A 673 1.33 -35.55 43.23
N GLY A 674 2.29 -34.74 43.66
CA GLY A 674 2.85 -34.50 44.99
C GLY A 674 4.37 -34.75 44.96
N GLY A 675 5.17 -33.74 45.32
CA GLY A 675 6.65 -33.81 45.49
C GLY A 675 7.40 -33.07 44.37
N SER A 676 8.00 -31.89 44.56
CA SER A 676 9.09 -31.51 45.49
C SER A 676 10.31 -32.41 45.37
N SER A 677 11.36 -31.95 44.67
CA SER A 677 12.58 -31.37 45.29
C SER A 677 13.78 -31.41 44.33
N ASN A 678 14.41 -30.24 44.18
CA ASN A 678 15.85 -29.98 44.20
C ASN A 678 16.85 -30.63 43.22
N GLU A 679 17.81 -29.75 42.87
CA GLU A 679 19.21 -29.95 42.49
C GLU A 679 19.47 -30.26 41.00
N SER A 680 20.04 -29.34 40.22
CA SER A 680 21.40 -28.76 40.28
C SER A 680 22.36 -29.48 39.33
N ILE A 681 23.14 -28.66 38.60
CA ILE A 681 24.49 -28.91 38.08
C ILE A 681 24.61 -29.56 36.68
N SER A 682 24.97 -28.67 35.75
CA SER A 682 26.11 -28.72 34.82
C SER A 682 26.31 -29.87 33.85
N GLY A 683 26.81 -29.49 32.67
CA GLY A 683 27.92 -30.20 32.05
C GLY A 683 27.63 -30.67 30.64
N GLY A 684 28.23 -29.96 29.68
CA GLY A 684 28.14 -30.28 28.26
C GLY A 684 28.73 -31.63 27.87
N GLY A 685 28.56 -31.93 26.58
CA GLY A 685 29.14 -33.12 25.97
C GLY A 685 28.52 -33.42 24.62
N SER A 686 29.14 -32.86 23.58
CA SER A 686 29.31 -33.42 22.25
C SER A 686 28.77 -34.84 21.99
N GLY A 687 28.04 -35.01 20.90
CA GLY A 687 27.74 -36.33 20.35
C GLY A 687 27.07 -36.29 18.99
N GLN A 688 27.88 -36.13 17.92
CA GLN A 688 27.54 -36.69 16.61
C GLN A 688 27.28 -38.19 16.75
N GLN A 689 26.17 -38.71 16.21
CA GLN A 689 26.18 -39.89 15.34
C GLN A 689 24.79 -40.22 14.76
N ASN A 690 24.82 -40.47 13.45
CA ASN A 690 23.91 -41.22 12.58
C ASN A 690 23.02 -42.27 13.26
N ILE A 691 21.77 -42.37 12.80
CA ILE A 691 21.10 -43.68 12.64
C ILE A 691 20.33 -43.74 11.31
N ASP A 692 20.72 -44.72 10.52
CA ASP A 692 20.09 -45.25 9.32
C ASP A 692 18.97 -46.25 9.68
N ALA A 693 17.96 -46.32 8.82
CA ALA A 693 17.11 -47.46 8.43
C ALA A 693 16.52 -48.45 9.47
N GLY A 694 15.20 -48.62 9.42
CA GLY A 694 14.45 -49.73 10.04
C GLY A 694 13.11 -50.03 9.38
N LEU A 695 13.13 -50.78 8.28
CA LEU A 695 12.00 -51.44 7.60
C LEU A 695 11.48 -52.66 8.41
N GLN A 696 10.16 -52.85 8.49
CA GLN A 696 9.42 -54.15 8.46
C GLN A 696 7.89 -53.88 8.50
N ASN A 697 7.14 -54.04 7.42
CA ASN A 697 6.48 -55.24 6.85
C ASN A 697 5.43 -55.98 7.71
N GLY A 698 4.21 -56.09 7.16
CA GLY A 698 3.16 -57.06 7.52
C GLY A 698 1.77 -56.65 6.99
N THR A 699 1.42 -56.86 5.71
CA THR A 699 0.67 -58.01 5.14
C THR A 699 -0.74 -58.28 5.69
N GLY A 700 -1.77 -58.25 4.82
CA GLY A 700 -2.95 -59.16 4.94
C GLY A 700 -4.35 -58.68 4.53
N ASP A 701 -4.62 -58.59 3.22
CA ASP A 701 -5.82 -59.04 2.45
C ASP A 701 -7.30 -58.70 2.82
N ALA A 702 -7.91 -57.93 1.91
CA ALA A 702 -9.08 -58.22 1.04
C ALA A 702 -10.50 -58.50 1.60
N LYS A 703 -11.49 -57.65 1.24
CA LYS A 703 -12.56 -57.92 0.21
C LYS A 703 -13.68 -56.86 0.13
N ASN A 704 -14.16 -56.67 -1.11
CA ASN A 704 -15.40 -56.05 -1.63
C ASN A 704 -15.52 -54.51 -1.62
N ASN A 705 -15.51 -53.77 -2.75
CA ASN A 705 -16.21 -53.84 -4.06
C ASN A 705 -17.57 -53.12 -4.06
N GLN A 706 -17.60 -51.86 -4.54
CA GLN A 706 -18.59 -51.39 -5.53
C GLN A 706 -18.17 -50.07 -6.20
N GLN A 707 -18.09 -50.16 -7.53
CA GLN A 707 -17.96 -49.14 -8.58
C GLN A 707 -19.25 -48.28 -8.68
N PRO A 708 -19.26 -47.10 -9.34
CA PRO A 708 -18.99 -46.94 -10.80
C PRO A 708 -18.07 -45.73 -11.13
N LYS A 709 -17.04 -45.85 -11.99
CA LYS A 709 -17.02 -45.76 -13.48
C LYS A 709 -17.96 -44.72 -14.10
N ASN A 710 -17.64 -44.00 -15.17
CA ASN A 710 -16.43 -43.40 -15.76
C ASN A 710 -16.94 -42.62 -17.00
N ASN A 711 -16.08 -41.79 -17.60
CA ASN A 711 -16.14 -41.18 -18.94
C ASN A 711 -16.75 -39.77 -18.99
N ASN A 712 -16.16 -38.76 -19.64
CA ASN A 712 -15.02 -38.67 -20.57
C ASN A 712 -14.51 -37.22 -20.48
N GLN A 713 -13.21 -36.98 -20.27
CA GLN A 713 -12.16 -36.79 -21.28
C GLN A 713 -12.25 -35.52 -22.13
N ASN A 714 -11.16 -34.74 -21.98
CA ASN A 714 -10.45 -33.90 -22.96
C ASN A 714 -11.09 -32.55 -23.33
N SER A 715 -10.55 -31.41 -22.91
CA SER A 715 -9.20 -30.79 -23.10
C SER A 715 -9.20 -29.81 -24.26
N GLU A 716 -8.79 -28.58 -23.90
CA GLU A 716 -8.09 -27.58 -24.72
C GLU A 716 -8.87 -26.65 -25.66
N GLN A 717 -8.34 -25.42 -25.67
CA GLN A 717 -8.57 -24.27 -26.56
C GLN A 717 -9.73 -23.32 -26.21
N ARG A 718 -9.42 -22.32 -25.37
CA ARG A 718 -10.07 -21.01 -25.40
C ARG A 718 -9.11 -20.03 -26.06
N ASP A 719 -9.37 -19.77 -27.34
CA ASP A 719 -9.00 -18.54 -28.02
C ASP A 719 -9.82 -17.39 -27.42
N ILE A 720 -9.13 -16.31 -27.06
CA ILE A 720 -9.71 -15.07 -26.58
C ILE A 720 -10.13 -14.28 -27.82
N PHE A 721 -11.44 -14.10 -28.02
CA PHE A 721 -11.99 -13.17 -29.00
C PHE A 721 -12.75 -12.06 -28.25
N VAL A 722 -12.17 -10.86 -28.34
CA VAL A 722 -12.65 -9.58 -27.82
C VAL A 722 -13.81 -9.09 -28.70
N PRO A 723 -14.89 -8.49 -28.17
CA PRO A 723 -15.96 -7.93 -28.98
C PRO A 723 -15.50 -6.69 -29.78
N GLU A 724 -15.62 -6.77 -31.10
CA GLU A 724 -15.68 -5.62 -32.02
C GLU A 724 -16.95 -4.83 -31.73
N GLU A 725 -16.86 -3.67 -31.08
CA GLU A 725 -17.74 -2.49 -31.31
C GLU A 725 -17.29 -1.32 -30.42
N PHE A 726 -16.07 -0.84 -30.62
CA PHE A 726 -15.61 0.45 -30.09
C PHE A 726 -14.49 1.07 -30.95
N ASN A 727 -14.56 0.92 -32.28
CA ASN A 727 -13.42 1.25 -33.15
C ASN A 727 -13.77 1.85 -34.52
N GLU A 728 -14.74 2.76 -34.60
CA GLU A 728 -15.02 3.49 -35.86
C GLU A 728 -14.70 5.00 -35.86
N ASP A 729 -14.37 5.63 -34.73
CA ASP A 729 -14.10 7.09 -34.70
C ASP A 729 -12.63 7.52 -34.56
N PHE A 730 -11.65 6.60 -34.50
CA PHE A 730 -10.22 6.95 -34.32
C PHE A 730 -9.36 6.97 -35.59
N ASN A 731 -9.94 6.78 -36.78
CA ASN A 731 -9.17 6.61 -38.01
C ASN A 731 -9.06 7.88 -38.86
N ASN A 732 -8.63 9.00 -38.27
CA ASN A 732 -8.16 10.15 -39.03
C ASN A 732 -6.97 10.87 -38.39
N ASN A 733 -5.81 10.65 -39.02
CA ASN A 733 -4.62 11.50 -39.06
C ASN A 733 -3.90 11.83 -37.75
N GLN A 734 -3.03 10.92 -37.31
CA GLN A 734 -1.66 11.30 -36.92
C GLN A 734 -0.72 10.11 -37.13
N LYS A 735 0.03 10.15 -38.24
CA LYS A 735 1.16 9.26 -38.49
C LYS A 735 2.12 9.36 -37.29
N ALA A 736 2.33 8.25 -36.60
CA ALA A 736 3.50 8.09 -35.74
C ALA A 736 4.77 8.45 -36.54
N PRO A 737 5.73 9.19 -35.97
CA PRO A 737 7.03 9.33 -36.61
C PRO A 737 7.61 7.93 -36.79
N GLU A 738 7.89 7.56 -38.03
CA GLU A 738 8.61 6.33 -38.35
C GLU A 738 9.87 6.26 -37.48
N PRO A 739 10.18 5.10 -36.86
CA PRO A 739 11.41 4.94 -36.11
C PRO A 739 12.55 5.35 -37.04
N LYS A 740 13.38 6.31 -36.62
CA LYS A 740 14.57 6.70 -37.36
C LYS A 740 15.33 5.42 -37.68
N GLU A 741 15.32 5.09 -38.96
CA GLU A 741 16.16 4.08 -39.57
C GLU A 741 17.56 4.29 -39.00
N TRP A 742 18.06 3.32 -38.24
CA TRP A 742 19.40 3.37 -37.68
C TRP A 742 20.33 3.71 -38.85
N GLU A 743 21.00 4.87 -38.78
CA GLU A 743 21.96 5.26 -39.80
C GLU A 743 22.90 4.07 -39.99
N GLN A 744 22.87 3.47 -41.18
CA GLN A 744 23.79 2.39 -41.53
C GLN A 744 25.20 2.85 -41.18
N PRO A 745 26.06 1.96 -40.62
CA PRO A 745 27.42 2.32 -40.21
C PRO A 745 28.06 3.14 -41.32
N GLN A 746 28.41 4.39 -41.00
CA GLN A 746 28.91 5.35 -41.98
C GLN A 746 30.04 4.69 -42.78
N GLU A 747 29.83 4.56 -44.08
CA GLU A 747 30.86 4.07 -45.01
C GLU A 747 32.16 4.82 -44.74
N CYS A 748 33.26 4.07 -44.64
CA CYS A 748 34.58 4.66 -44.44
C CYS A 748 34.77 5.84 -45.41
N ARG A 749 35.22 6.98 -44.89
CA ARG A 749 35.47 8.18 -45.70
C ARG A 749 36.96 8.33 -45.91
N GLN A 750 37.36 8.72 -47.12
CA GLN A 750 38.76 9.02 -47.44
C GLN A 750 39.39 10.03 -46.45
N GLU A 751 38.56 10.89 -45.84
CA GLU A 751 38.94 11.89 -44.84
C GLU A 751 39.38 11.27 -43.49
N TRP A 752 38.96 10.04 -43.19
CA TRP A 752 39.36 9.31 -41.99
C TRP A 752 40.72 8.63 -42.14
N CYS A 753 41.10 8.34 -43.39
CA CYS A 753 42.37 7.71 -43.71
C CYS A 753 43.54 8.69 -43.60
N LYS A 754 44.61 8.21 -42.99
CA LYS A 754 45.82 8.97 -42.71
C LYS A 754 46.76 8.95 -43.92
N ALA A 755 47.94 9.52 -43.74
CA ALA A 755 48.93 9.60 -44.81
C ALA A 755 49.24 8.18 -45.34
N ASN A 756 49.21 8.04 -46.66
CA ASN A 756 49.45 6.77 -47.37
C ASN A 756 48.47 5.65 -47.00
N GLN A 757 47.25 6.01 -46.62
CA GLN A 757 46.13 5.09 -46.54
C GLN A 757 45.08 5.45 -47.58
N GLU A 758 44.30 4.47 -48.02
CA GLU A 758 43.12 4.63 -48.84
C GLU A 758 41.92 3.96 -48.19
N CYS A 759 40.76 4.59 -48.31
CA CYS A 759 39.55 4.03 -47.78
C CYS A 759 39.10 2.86 -48.65
N ARG A 760 38.81 1.71 -48.03
CA ARG A 760 38.21 0.55 -48.66
C ARG A 760 36.74 0.48 -48.25
N PRO A 761 35.81 1.17 -48.97
CA PRO A 761 34.42 1.25 -48.57
C PRO A 761 33.76 -0.12 -48.40
N GLU A 762 34.18 -1.12 -49.20
CA GLU A 762 33.77 -2.52 -49.10
C GLU A 762 34.12 -3.20 -47.76
N ARG A 763 35.15 -2.73 -47.05
CA ARG A 763 35.60 -3.28 -45.76
C ARG A 763 35.37 -2.32 -44.60
N GLN A 764 34.89 -1.10 -44.88
CA GLN A 764 34.65 -0.02 -43.91
C GLN A 764 35.87 0.35 -43.04
N TRP A 765 37.09 0.27 -43.58
CA TRP A 765 38.34 0.70 -42.90
C TRP A 765 39.39 1.24 -43.88
N CYS A 766 40.43 1.86 -43.35
CA CYS A 766 41.54 2.43 -44.11
C CYS A 766 42.68 1.41 -44.26
N GLU A 767 43.14 1.17 -45.49
CA GLU A 767 44.26 0.28 -45.81
C GLU A 767 45.45 1.07 -46.34
N CYS A 768 46.66 0.54 -46.25
CA CYS A 768 47.82 1.19 -46.88
C CYS A 768 47.60 1.33 -48.37
N THR A 769 47.86 2.52 -48.90
CA THR A 769 48.01 2.67 -50.35
C THR A 769 49.11 1.75 -50.83
N GLN A 770 48.90 1.15 -52.00
CA GLN A 770 49.81 0.18 -52.57
C GLN A 770 51.27 0.71 -52.58
N GLY A 771 52.17 -0.08 -51.98
CA GLY A 771 53.59 0.26 -51.87
C GLY A 771 53.98 0.96 -50.56
N TYR A 772 53.02 1.23 -49.67
CA TYR A 772 53.27 1.68 -48.31
C TYR A 772 52.91 0.60 -47.27
N TYR A 773 53.53 0.67 -46.10
CA TYR A 773 53.41 -0.30 -45.01
C TYR A 773 53.42 0.43 -43.66
N ASP A 774 52.51 0.04 -42.76
CA ASP A 774 52.60 0.32 -41.32
C ASP A 774 53.69 -0.60 -40.72
N CYS A 775 54.63 0.00 -40.02
CA CYS A 775 55.82 -0.68 -39.52
C CYS A 775 55.95 -0.69 -38.01
N ASP A 776 55.29 0.25 -37.35
CA ASP A 776 55.37 0.48 -35.91
C ASP A 776 54.10 -0.01 -35.17
N GLY A 777 53.13 -0.54 -35.94
CA GLY A 777 51.90 -1.18 -35.47
C GLY A 777 50.83 -0.18 -35.07
N ASP A 778 51.09 1.10 -35.29
CA ASP A 778 50.18 2.18 -35.01
C ASP A 778 49.42 2.49 -36.29
N TRP A 779 48.14 2.12 -36.32
CA TRP A 779 47.37 2.35 -37.54
C TRP A 779 46.95 3.81 -37.76
N ILE A 780 47.21 4.69 -36.78
CA ILE A 780 46.61 6.02 -36.65
C ILE A 780 47.56 7.14 -37.11
N ASN A 781 48.86 6.85 -37.25
CA ASN A 781 49.83 7.73 -37.92
C ASN A 781 49.90 7.53 -39.44
N GLY A 782 49.39 6.41 -39.95
CA GLY A 782 49.31 6.14 -41.39
C GLY A 782 50.16 4.94 -41.80
N CYS A 783 50.61 4.92 -43.05
CA CYS A 783 51.62 3.97 -43.50
C CYS A 783 52.95 4.68 -43.66
N GLU A 784 53.85 4.43 -42.71
CA GLU A 784 55.07 5.21 -42.51
C GLU A 784 56.15 4.89 -43.56
N SER A 785 56.14 3.71 -44.16
CA SER A 785 57.26 3.18 -44.95
C SER A 785 56.87 2.74 -46.35
N THR A 786 57.73 3.00 -47.34
CA THR A 786 57.62 2.46 -48.70
C THR A 786 58.34 1.12 -48.88
N GLN A 787 59.08 0.67 -47.86
CA GLN A 787 59.76 -0.62 -47.85
C GLN A 787 58.98 -1.57 -46.95
N GLN A 788 58.73 -2.79 -47.44
CA GLN A 788 58.06 -3.84 -46.68
C GLN A 788 58.88 -4.14 -45.41
N CYS A 789 58.38 -3.65 -44.29
CA CYS A 789 59.03 -3.76 -43.00
C CYS A 789 58.69 -5.08 -42.33
N LYS A 790 59.56 -5.53 -41.41
CA LYS A 790 59.36 -6.79 -40.70
C LYS A 790 58.45 -6.65 -39.47
N GLY A 791 57.74 -5.54 -39.30
CA GLY A 791 57.15 -5.14 -38.02
C GLY A 791 58.24 -4.80 -36.99
N CYS A 792 57.86 -4.12 -35.91
CA CYS A 792 58.77 -3.71 -34.84
C CYS A 792 59.61 -4.90 -34.36
N GLN A 793 60.94 -4.73 -34.28
CA GLN A 793 61.85 -5.77 -33.80
C GLN A 793 62.26 -5.55 -32.33
N THR A 794 62.10 -4.33 -31.84
CA THR A 794 62.31 -3.90 -30.45
C THR A 794 61.25 -2.87 -30.06
N ASP A 795 61.05 -2.64 -28.76
CA ASP A 795 60.12 -1.61 -28.26
C ASP A 795 60.49 -0.20 -28.77
N ALA A 796 61.77 0.02 -29.08
CA ALA A 796 62.25 1.28 -29.64
C ALA A 796 61.84 1.48 -31.12
N ASP A 797 61.44 0.42 -31.80
CA ASP A 797 60.94 0.43 -33.18
C ASP A 797 59.41 0.47 -33.25
N CYS A 798 58.72 0.34 -32.11
CA CYS A 798 57.27 0.47 -32.00
C CYS A 798 56.88 1.94 -31.89
N ALA A 799 55.60 2.23 -32.16
CA ALA A 799 55.06 3.54 -31.91
C ALA A 799 55.17 3.86 -30.40
N PRO A 800 55.39 5.13 -30.02
CA PRO A 800 55.34 5.50 -28.62
C PRO A 800 53.95 5.20 -28.05
N THR A 801 53.89 4.77 -26.79
CA THR A 801 52.65 4.63 -26.04
C THR A 801 51.78 5.86 -26.20
N ARG A 802 50.53 5.67 -26.61
CA ARG A 802 49.55 6.75 -26.73
C ARG A 802 48.17 6.26 -26.37
N CYS A 803 47.26 7.18 -26.09
CA CYS A 803 45.86 6.81 -25.89
C CYS A 803 45.29 6.18 -27.18
N SER A 804 44.43 5.17 -27.03
CA SER A 804 43.62 4.61 -28.12
C SER A 804 42.81 5.69 -28.83
N GLU A 805 42.27 5.36 -30.00
CA GLU A 805 41.46 6.29 -30.81
C GLU A 805 40.24 6.84 -30.04
N ASP A 806 39.58 5.97 -29.25
CA ASP A 806 38.51 6.31 -28.31
C ASP A 806 39.02 6.94 -26.99
N LYS A 807 40.34 6.99 -26.81
CA LYS A 807 41.07 7.48 -25.63
C LYS A 807 40.67 6.80 -24.32
N GLN A 808 40.10 5.59 -24.37
CA GLN A 808 39.67 4.84 -23.19
C GLN A 808 40.77 3.99 -22.56
N ARG A 809 41.83 3.69 -23.33
CA ARG A 809 42.94 2.87 -22.88
C ARG A 809 44.26 3.45 -23.35
N ILE A 810 45.27 3.28 -22.51
CA ILE A 810 46.65 3.54 -22.92
C ILE A 810 47.04 2.39 -23.85
N THR A 811 47.20 2.71 -25.13
CA THR A 811 47.68 1.75 -26.14
C THR A 811 49.20 1.78 -26.11
N THR A 812 49.75 0.82 -25.38
CA THR A 812 51.20 0.61 -25.28
C THR A 812 51.64 -0.27 -26.43
N PHE A 813 52.38 0.29 -27.38
CA PHE A 813 52.99 -0.51 -28.46
C PHE A 813 54.36 -0.98 -27.98
N GLN A 814 54.47 -2.28 -27.82
CA GLN A 814 55.69 -2.96 -27.40
C GLN A 814 55.92 -4.13 -28.34
N CYS A 815 57.18 -4.42 -28.64
CA CYS A 815 57.60 -5.55 -29.43
C CYS A 815 57.43 -6.81 -28.58
N VAL A 816 56.20 -7.33 -28.53
CA VAL A 816 55.89 -8.53 -27.76
C VAL A 816 56.37 -9.75 -28.54
N GLN A 817 57.54 -10.27 -28.18
CA GLN A 817 58.12 -11.42 -28.88
C GLN A 817 57.32 -12.73 -28.71
N GLU A 818 56.26 -12.78 -27.89
CA GLU A 818 55.40 -13.97 -27.70
C GLU A 818 54.08 -13.65 -26.94
N GLY A 819 53.47 -12.49 -27.24
CA GLY A 819 52.52 -11.82 -26.33
C GLY A 819 51.10 -12.38 -26.25
N SER A 820 50.71 -12.88 -25.08
CA SER A 820 49.31 -12.89 -24.66
C SER A 820 48.98 -11.64 -23.82
N TRP A 821 47.79 -11.05 -23.99
CA TRP A 821 47.22 -10.13 -23.01
C TRP A 821 46.03 -10.78 -22.33
N ARG A 822 45.78 -10.43 -21.07
CA ARG A 822 44.61 -10.91 -20.33
C ARG A 822 43.52 -9.87 -20.43
N GLU A 823 42.39 -10.27 -20.99
CA GLU A 823 41.18 -9.47 -21.00
C GLU A 823 40.22 -10.05 -19.97
N ASP A 824 39.71 -9.21 -19.08
CA ASP A 824 38.68 -9.58 -18.12
C ASP A 824 37.38 -9.89 -18.88
N LYS A 825 37.07 -11.18 -19.05
CA LYS A 825 35.80 -11.64 -19.64
C LYS A 825 34.63 -11.36 -18.73
N ALA A 826 34.82 -11.63 -17.44
CA ALA A 826 33.84 -11.41 -16.40
C ALA A 826 34.54 -11.23 -15.06
N VAL A 827 34.52 -10.02 -14.53
CA VAL A 827 34.81 -9.78 -13.12
C VAL A 827 33.50 -9.53 -12.43
N VAL A 828 33.19 -10.34 -11.42
CA VAL A 828 32.02 -10.15 -10.57
C VAL A 828 32.52 -9.82 -9.17
N PHE A 829 31.97 -8.78 -8.57
CA PHE A 829 32.29 -8.35 -7.22
C PHE A 829 31.01 -8.04 -6.46
N LEU A 830 31.02 -8.32 -5.17
CA LEU A 830 30.02 -7.90 -4.24
C LEU A 830 30.51 -6.60 -3.61
N GLU A 831 29.73 -5.55 -3.78
CA GLU A 831 29.92 -4.24 -3.16
C GLU A 831 28.83 -4.04 -2.11
N SER A 832 29.20 -3.49 -0.97
CA SER A 832 28.25 -3.10 0.05
C SER A 832 28.72 -1.84 0.74
N SER A 833 27.81 -1.18 1.44
CA SER A 833 28.08 0.09 2.07
C SER A 833 27.19 0.33 3.27
N CYS A 834 27.76 0.98 4.28
CA CYS A 834 27.00 1.69 5.29
C CYS A 834 27.27 3.19 5.16
N GLU A 835 26.22 3.99 5.06
CA GLU A 835 26.31 5.44 5.14
C GLU A 835 25.75 5.92 6.47
N LYS A 836 26.38 6.95 7.04
CA LYS A 836 25.84 7.68 8.18
C LYS A 836 25.55 9.12 7.76
N THR A 837 24.27 9.50 7.79
CA THR A 837 23.84 10.85 7.45
C THR A 837 24.14 11.84 8.60
N PRO A 838 24.09 13.15 8.36
CA PRO A 838 24.22 14.16 9.43
C PRO A 838 23.17 14.04 10.54
N SER A 839 21.98 13.48 10.26
CA SER A 839 20.97 13.21 11.29
C SER A 839 21.33 12.03 12.20
N GLY A 840 22.34 11.25 11.82
CA GLY A 840 22.73 10.03 12.52
C GLY A 840 22.04 8.77 12.01
N GLU A 841 21.16 8.89 11.01
CA GLU A 841 20.57 7.75 10.32
C GLU A 841 21.65 6.92 9.63
N ILE A 842 21.58 5.60 9.80
CA ILE A 842 22.49 4.66 9.16
C ILE A 842 21.70 3.89 8.10
N ASN A 843 22.12 4.00 6.84
CA ASN A 843 21.56 3.21 5.74
C ASN A 843 22.60 2.23 5.21
N GLY A 844 22.17 0.99 5.02
CA GLY A 844 23.01 -0.08 4.49
C GLY A 844 22.51 -0.57 3.14
N TRP A 845 23.42 -0.90 2.23
CA TRP A 845 23.07 -1.62 1.01
C TRP A 845 24.15 -2.63 0.59
N VAL A 846 23.73 -3.63 -0.18
CA VAL A 846 24.56 -4.63 -0.86
C VAL A 846 24.14 -4.72 -2.33
N ASN A 847 25.12 -4.80 -3.22
CA ASN A 847 24.97 -4.94 -4.66
C ASN A 847 26.03 -5.90 -5.18
N VAL A 848 25.67 -6.82 -6.07
CA VAL A 848 26.61 -7.67 -6.81
C VAL A 848 26.71 -7.14 -8.23
N ASN A 849 27.85 -6.54 -8.54
CA ASN A 849 28.14 -5.93 -9.83
C ASN A 849 29.29 -6.65 -10.53
N GLY A 850 29.56 -6.23 -11.76
CA GLY A 850 30.73 -6.70 -12.49
C GLY A 850 31.00 -5.94 -13.77
N TRP A 851 32.14 -6.22 -14.39
CA TRP A 851 32.52 -5.73 -15.72
C TRP A 851 33.05 -6.87 -16.59
N GLY A 852 33.13 -6.61 -17.90
CA GLY A 852 33.51 -7.59 -18.91
C GLY A 852 32.39 -7.87 -19.91
N THR A 853 32.74 -8.49 -21.03
CA THR A 853 31.80 -8.73 -22.14
C THR A 853 30.63 -9.64 -21.76
N ALA A 854 30.85 -10.60 -20.86
CA ALA A 854 29.80 -11.50 -20.39
C ALA A 854 28.83 -10.84 -19.39
N MET A 855 29.14 -9.65 -18.89
CA MET A 855 28.32 -8.96 -17.88
C MET A 855 27.05 -8.32 -18.44
N GLN A 856 26.97 -8.08 -19.76
CA GLN A 856 25.74 -7.57 -20.36
C GLN A 856 24.58 -8.54 -20.15
N ASP A 857 24.82 -9.84 -20.36
CA ASP A 857 23.84 -10.89 -20.10
C ASP A 857 23.56 -11.01 -18.60
N PHE A 858 24.58 -10.92 -17.74
CA PHE A 858 24.41 -10.91 -16.29
C PHE A 858 23.45 -9.81 -15.85
N TYR A 859 23.66 -8.56 -16.29
CA TYR A 859 22.79 -7.44 -15.91
C TYR A 859 21.40 -7.61 -16.49
N LYS A 860 21.26 -8.04 -17.74
CA LYS A 860 19.94 -8.30 -18.34
C LYS A 860 19.16 -9.37 -17.56
N ILE A 861 19.83 -10.42 -17.10
CA ILE A 861 19.21 -11.50 -16.31
C ILE A 861 18.91 -11.02 -14.89
N LYS A 862 19.84 -10.31 -14.25
CA LYS A 862 19.68 -9.77 -12.89
C LYS A 862 18.56 -8.72 -12.84
N GLU A 863 18.56 -7.75 -13.74
CA GLU A 863 17.52 -6.72 -13.84
C GLU A 863 16.19 -7.29 -14.32
N GLY A 864 16.19 -8.23 -15.28
CA GLY A 864 14.96 -8.93 -15.67
C GLY A 864 14.33 -9.76 -14.55
N LYS A 865 15.11 -10.14 -13.53
CA LYS A 865 14.60 -10.73 -12.29
C LYS A 865 14.14 -9.69 -11.26
N LYS A 866 14.65 -8.45 -11.31
CA LYS A 866 14.18 -7.32 -10.50
C LYS A 866 12.88 -6.70 -11.07
N GLU A 867 12.75 -6.64 -12.39
CA GLU A 867 11.61 -6.05 -13.10
C GLU A 867 10.29 -6.82 -12.93
N TYR A 868 10.30 -8.04 -12.38
CA TYR A 868 9.08 -8.85 -12.32
C TYR A 868 8.37 -8.92 -10.96
N LYS A 869 9.00 -8.50 -9.85
CA LYS A 869 8.36 -8.45 -8.53
C LYS A 869 9.07 -7.42 -7.68
N ASP A 870 8.35 -6.37 -7.30
CA ASP A 870 8.90 -5.34 -6.44
C ASP A 870 9.41 -6.00 -5.16
N GLY A 871 10.74 -5.99 -4.95
CA GLY A 871 11.37 -6.78 -3.88
C GLY A 871 10.84 -6.42 -2.49
N TRP A 872 10.34 -5.19 -2.37
CA TRP A 872 9.59 -4.68 -1.22
C TRP A 872 8.25 -5.41 -1.02
N CYS A 873 7.46 -5.65 -2.06
CA CYS A 873 6.17 -6.35 -1.93
C CYS A 873 6.33 -7.80 -1.52
N LEU A 874 7.32 -8.52 -2.08
CA LEU A 874 7.68 -9.86 -1.62
C LEU A 874 8.13 -9.87 -0.16
N GLN A 875 8.85 -8.83 0.25
CA GLN A 875 9.29 -8.67 1.63
C GLN A 875 8.11 -8.46 2.58
N GLN A 876 7.18 -7.57 2.23
CA GLN A 876 5.94 -7.36 2.98
C GLN A 876 5.14 -8.65 3.07
N LEU A 877 5.01 -9.38 1.95
CA LEU A 877 4.30 -10.65 1.91
C LEU A 877 4.91 -11.68 2.85
N GLU A 878 6.23 -11.86 2.84
CA GLU A 878 6.92 -12.81 3.72
C GLU A 878 6.80 -12.41 5.20
N ASN A 879 6.83 -11.11 5.51
CA ASN A 879 6.67 -10.63 6.89
C ASN A 879 5.24 -10.86 7.39
N ALA A 880 4.25 -10.48 6.58
CA ALA A 880 2.83 -10.67 6.88
C ALA A 880 2.50 -12.18 6.99
N GLN A 881 3.12 -13.04 6.17
CA GLN A 881 3.03 -14.50 6.30
C GLN A 881 3.59 -15.04 7.62
N LYS A 882 4.72 -14.51 8.11
CA LYS A 882 5.30 -14.94 9.38
C LYS A 882 4.40 -14.57 10.54
N GLN A 883 3.93 -13.32 10.56
CA GLN A 883 2.95 -12.86 11.52
C GLN A 883 1.67 -13.72 11.44
N ARG A 884 1.22 -14.04 10.23
CA ARG A 884 0.06 -14.89 10.01
C ARG A 884 0.22 -16.28 10.64
N LYS A 885 1.39 -16.92 10.47
CA LYS A 885 1.68 -18.21 11.10
C LYS A 885 1.68 -18.12 12.62
N GLU A 886 2.17 -17.03 13.19
CA GLU A 886 2.08 -16.80 14.64
C GLU A 886 0.64 -16.62 15.08
N ILE A 887 -0.19 -15.88 14.33
CA ILE A 887 -1.64 -15.76 14.60
C ILE A 887 -2.31 -17.13 14.53
N GLU A 888 -2.07 -17.93 13.48
CA GLU A 888 -2.63 -19.28 13.33
C GLU A 888 -2.23 -20.22 14.48
N ASN A 889 -0.97 -20.14 14.94
CA ASN A 889 -0.47 -20.97 16.03
C ASN A 889 -1.02 -20.55 17.40
N THR A 890 -1.20 -19.24 17.61
CA THR A 890 -1.45 -18.68 18.94
C THR A 890 -2.90 -18.26 19.15
N PHE A 891 -3.68 -18.01 18.09
CA PHE A 891 -5.11 -17.70 18.17
C PHE A 891 -5.94 -18.96 18.36
N ASN A 892 -5.72 -19.61 19.49
CA ASN A 892 -6.30 -20.89 19.83
C ASN A 892 -7.10 -20.80 21.14
N LYS A 893 -7.70 -21.92 21.58
CA LYS A 893 -8.55 -21.95 22.77
C LYS A 893 -7.78 -21.65 24.05
N GLU A 894 -6.50 -21.98 24.11
CA GLU A 894 -5.66 -21.71 25.28
C GLU A 894 -5.41 -20.21 25.43
N PHE A 895 -5.18 -19.50 24.32
CA PHE A 895 -5.11 -18.03 24.34
C PHE A 895 -6.42 -17.41 24.81
N LEU A 896 -7.56 -17.81 24.25
CA LEU A 896 -8.86 -17.28 24.68
C LEU A 896 -9.13 -17.60 26.17
N GLN A 897 -8.80 -18.80 26.62
CA GLN A 897 -8.92 -19.15 28.03
C GLN A 897 -8.01 -18.30 28.93
N TRP A 898 -6.76 -18.05 28.51
CA TRP A 898 -5.86 -17.13 29.21
C TRP A 898 -6.43 -15.70 29.24
N TYR A 899 -6.98 -15.23 28.13
CA TYR A 899 -7.56 -13.91 28.00
C TYR A 899 -8.72 -13.70 28.98
N PHE A 900 -9.66 -14.64 28.98
CA PHE A 900 -10.75 -14.66 29.94
C PHE A 900 -10.24 -14.84 31.37
N GLN A 901 -9.15 -15.58 31.61
CA GLN A 901 -8.54 -15.67 32.94
C GLN A 901 -8.05 -14.31 33.44
N GLN A 902 -7.40 -13.50 32.61
CA GLN A 902 -6.96 -12.15 33.00
C GLN A 902 -8.15 -11.29 33.43
N PHE A 903 -9.24 -11.38 32.69
CA PHE A 903 -10.51 -10.75 33.04
C PHE A 903 -11.04 -11.21 34.41
N ARG A 904 -10.97 -12.52 34.72
CA ARG A 904 -11.43 -13.04 36.03
C ARG A 904 -10.62 -12.51 37.19
N GLU A 905 -9.33 -12.36 36.99
CA GLU A 905 -8.38 -11.94 38.03
C GLU A 905 -8.45 -10.43 38.28
N HIS A 906 -8.83 -9.65 37.26
CA HIS A 906 -8.89 -8.18 37.29
C HIS A 906 -10.25 -7.65 36.80
N PRO A 907 -11.36 -7.98 37.48
CA PRO A 907 -12.68 -7.58 37.04
C PRO A 907 -12.90 -6.06 37.02
N GLU A 908 -12.14 -5.31 37.81
CA GLU A 908 -12.15 -3.84 37.80
C GLU A 908 -11.57 -3.23 36.53
N GLU A 909 -10.88 -4.02 35.70
CA GLU A 909 -10.31 -3.63 34.42
C GLU A 909 -11.14 -4.19 33.24
N PHE A 910 -12.44 -4.43 33.46
CA PHE A 910 -13.39 -4.97 32.47
C PHE A 910 -13.22 -4.34 31.08
N GLU A 911 -13.35 -3.01 30.97
CA GLU A 911 -13.26 -2.30 29.68
C GLU A 911 -11.89 -2.41 29.04
N LYS A 912 -10.83 -2.49 29.85
CA LYS A 912 -9.47 -2.62 29.31
C LYS A 912 -9.35 -3.90 28.49
N TYR A 913 -9.92 -5.01 28.99
CA TYR A 913 -9.96 -6.27 28.26
C TYR A 913 -11.02 -6.25 27.14
N GLU A 914 -12.21 -5.71 27.39
CA GLU A 914 -13.25 -5.64 26.35
C GLU A 914 -12.78 -4.84 25.12
N ARG A 915 -12.07 -3.73 25.34
CA ARG A 915 -11.39 -2.95 24.30
C ARG A 915 -10.16 -3.67 23.72
N GLY A 916 -9.36 -4.31 24.57
CA GLY A 916 -8.13 -4.98 24.16
C GLY A 916 -8.34 -6.06 23.09
N ILE A 917 -9.41 -6.85 23.20
CA ILE A 917 -9.71 -7.90 22.20
C ILE A 917 -10.24 -7.32 20.88
N SER A 918 -11.01 -6.23 20.92
CA SER A 918 -11.49 -5.54 19.72
C SER A 918 -10.32 -4.86 18.99
N GLU A 919 -9.43 -4.21 19.75
CA GLU A 919 -8.21 -3.65 19.18
C GLU A 919 -7.28 -4.73 18.61
N LEU A 920 -7.19 -5.91 19.25
CA LEU A 920 -6.46 -7.05 18.68
C LEU A 920 -7.05 -7.47 17.33
N PHE A 921 -8.38 -7.57 17.25
CA PHE A 921 -9.08 -7.92 16.02
C PHE A 921 -8.79 -6.94 14.89
N HIS A 922 -8.90 -5.64 15.14
CA HIS A 922 -8.67 -4.63 14.11
C HIS A 922 -7.19 -4.41 13.80
N THR A 923 -6.36 -4.19 14.81
CA THR A 923 -4.97 -3.73 14.60
C THR A 923 -3.96 -4.84 14.35
N THR A 924 -4.27 -6.09 14.73
CA THR A 924 -3.37 -7.22 14.50
C THR A 924 -3.93 -8.15 13.44
N ILE A 925 -5.15 -8.65 13.63
CA ILE A 925 -5.71 -9.71 12.78
C ILE A 925 -6.15 -9.15 11.43
N THR A 926 -6.97 -8.10 11.45
CA THR A 926 -7.49 -7.45 10.24
C THR A 926 -6.36 -6.77 9.46
N GLN A 927 -5.48 -6.04 10.14
CA GLN A 927 -4.30 -5.45 9.52
C GLN A 927 -3.39 -6.48 8.83
N ASN A 928 -3.13 -7.62 9.45
CA ASN A 928 -2.34 -8.68 8.83
C ASN A 928 -2.98 -9.22 7.55
N ALA A 929 -4.31 -9.36 7.52
CA ALA A 929 -5.01 -9.82 6.33
C ALA A 929 -5.01 -8.75 5.20
N ASP A 930 -5.11 -7.46 5.54
CA ASP A 930 -4.93 -6.33 4.59
C ASP A 930 -3.52 -6.34 3.98
N GLU A 931 -2.48 -6.49 4.83
CA GLU A 931 -1.09 -6.52 4.40
C GLU A 931 -0.79 -7.70 3.48
N ILE A 932 -1.31 -8.90 3.77
CA ILE A 932 -1.21 -10.04 2.87
C ILE A 932 -1.90 -9.69 1.54
N ALA A 933 -3.15 -9.23 1.56
CA ALA A 933 -3.90 -8.94 0.35
C ALA A 933 -3.18 -7.92 -0.56
N ARG A 934 -2.69 -6.81 0.00
CA ARG A 934 -1.95 -5.78 -0.74
C ARG A 934 -0.62 -6.30 -1.26
N ALA A 935 0.10 -7.08 -0.46
CA ALA A 935 1.39 -7.63 -0.87
C ALA A 935 1.24 -8.74 -1.93
N GLU A 936 0.16 -9.52 -1.90
CA GLU A 936 -0.21 -10.45 -2.99
C GLU A 936 -0.56 -9.68 -4.27
N ALA A 937 -1.39 -8.65 -4.17
CA ALA A 937 -1.78 -7.81 -5.31
C ALA A 937 -0.55 -7.18 -5.97
N CYS A 938 0.37 -6.65 -5.17
CA CYS A 938 1.59 -6.02 -5.67
C CYS A 938 2.61 -7.03 -6.22
N SER A 939 2.86 -8.15 -5.52
CA SER A 939 3.88 -9.13 -5.93
C SER A 939 3.41 -10.11 -7.01
N GLY A 940 2.10 -10.24 -7.19
CA GLY A 940 1.47 -11.30 -7.99
C GLY A 940 1.66 -12.72 -7.41
N GLU A 941 2.26 -12.86 -6.22
CA GLU A 941 2.38 -14.14 -5.53
C GLU A 941 1.18 -14.37 -4.62
N LYS A 942 0.63 -15.59 -4.65
CA LYS A 942 -0.44 -16.00 -3.75
C LYS A 942 0.12 -16.81 -2.59
N VAL A 943 -0.48 -16.63 -1.44
CA VAL A 943 -0.14 -17.28 -0.18
C VAL A 943 -1.26 -18.22 0.20
N GLU A 944 -0.90 -19.45 0.54
CA GLU A 944 -1.84 -20.35 1.18
C GLU A 944 -1.99 -19.94 2.65
N VAL A 945 -3.09 -19.28 2.95
CA VAL A 945 -3.51 -18.92 4.31
C VAL A 945 -4.59 -19.90 4.76
N THR A 946 -4.43 -20.48 5.95
CA THR A 946 -5.45 -21.40 6.49
C THR A 946 -6.50 -20.58 7.24
N PRO A 947 -7.78 -20.57 6.82
CA PRO A 947 -8.82 -19.86 7.54
C PRO A 947 -8.93 -20.37 8.98
N ILE A 948 -8.92 -19.45 9.94
CA ILE A 948 -9.09 -19.77 11.35
C ILE A 948 -10.59 -19.80 11.66
N THR A 949 -11.02 -20.78 12.46
CA THR A 949 -12.35 -20.82 13.04
C THR A 949 -12.23 -21.29 14.48
N ILE A 950 -12.62 -20.44 15.41
CA ILE A 950 -12.49 -20.72 16.84
C ILE A 950 -13.66 -20.13 17.61
N GLY A 951 -14.19 -20.92 18.54
CA GLY A 951 -15.16 -20.47 19.53
C GLY A 951 -14.68 -20.80 20.94
N TYR A 952 -14.86 -19.86 21.86
CA TYR A 952 -14.66 -20.04 23.30
C TYR A 952 -15.83 -19.40 24.04
N GLU A 953 -16.34 -20.11 25.04
CA GLU A 953 -17.46 -19.66 25.89
C GLU A 953 -17.16 -20.06 27.32
N ASP A 954 -17.33 -19.13 28.26
CA ASP A 954 -17.37 -19.42 29.68
C ASP A 954 -18.42 -18.56 30.39
N GLU A 955 -18.38 -18.52 31.73
CA GLU A 955 -19.36 -17.77 32.54
C GLU A 955 -19.27 -16.24 32.39
N TYR A 956 -18.20 -15.72 31.79
CA TYR A 956 -17.96 -14.30 31.59
C TYR A 956 -18.24 -13.84 30.16
N GLY A 957 -18.47 -14.74 29.21
CA GLY A 957 -18.64 -14.33 27.82
C GLY A 957 -18.42 -15.42 26.80
N LYS A 958 -18.53 -15.01 25.54
CA LYS A 958 -18.25 -15.83 24.37
C LYS A 958 -17.53 -15.02 23.32
N ILE A 959 -16.59 -15.66 22.64
CA ILE A 959 -16.02 -15.20 21.38
C ILE A 959 -16.21 -16.31 20.36
N ASP A 960 -16.85 -15.99 19.25
CA ASP A 960 -16.85 -16.79 18.04
C ASP A 960 -16.12 -16.01 16.95
N TYR A 961 -14.97 -16.51 16.52
CA TYR A 961 -14.16 -15.94 15.46
C TYR A 961 -14.12 -16.89 14.27
N TRP A 962 -14.23 -16.34 13.07
CA TRP A 962 -14.06 -17.10 11.84
C TRP A 962 -13.56 -16.22 10.70
N GLU A 963 -12.98 -16.84 9.69
CA GLU A 963 -12.49 -16.18 8.50
C GLU A 963 -13.15 -16.76 7.25
N GLU A 964 -13.44 -15.88 6.29
CA GLU A 964 -14.02 -16.26 5.01
C GLU A 964 -13.25 -15.69 3.84
N GLN A 965 -13.38 -16.31 2.68
CA GLN A 965 -12.82 -15.79 1.43
C GLN A 965 -13.84 -14.88 0.76
N LEU A 966 -13.57 -13.56 0.73
CA LEU A 966 -14.45 -12.57 0.10
C LEU A 966 -13.70 -11.79 -0.98
N PRO A 967 -14.37 -11.40 -2.08
CA PRO A 967 -13.79 -10.50 -3.07
C PRO A 967 -13.60 -9.10 -2.45
N ARG A 968 -12.51 -8.43 -2.84
CA ARG A 968 -12.20 -7.07 -2.40
C ARG A 968 -12.17 -6.10 -3.58
N PRO A 969 -13.15 -5.20 -3.72
CA PRO A 969 -13.30 -4.34 -4.91
C PRO A 969 -12.12 -3.41 -5.18
N ASP A 970 -11.46 -2.88 -4.15
CA ASP A 970 -10.31 -1.96 -4.29
C ASP A 970 -9.01 -2.66 -4.75
N LEU A 971 -9.00 -4.00 -4.78
CA LEU A 971 -7.92 -4.86 -5.25
C LEU A 971 -8.38 -5.73 -6.44
N ASP A 972 -9.06 -5.14 -7.42
CA ASP A 972 -9.55 -5.82 -8.62
C ASP A 972 -10.39 -7.08 -8.35
N ASN A 973 -11.21 -7.03 -7.28
CA ASN A 973 -12.01 -8.16 -6.80
C ASN A 973 -11.18 -9.41 -6.44
N GLN A 974 -9.92 -9.23 -6.04
CA GLN A 974 -9.10 -10.30 -5.49
C GLN A 974 -9.82 -10.94 -4.30
N ILE A 975 -9.84 -12.28 -4.26
CA ILE A 975 -10.37 -13.04 -3.13
C ILE A 975 -9.36 -12.95 -1.98
N VAL A 976 -9.76 -12.32 -0.88
CA VAL A 976 -8.95 -12.12 0.31
C VAL A 976 -9.55 -12.86 1.50
N ILE A 977 -8.71 -13.22 2.47
CA ILE A 977 -9.17 -13.77 3.75
C ILE A 977 -9.68 -12.62 4.61
N THR A 978 -10.98 -12.64 4.91
CA THR A 978 -11.66 -11.61 5.67
C THR A 978 -12.05 -12.15 7.04
N PRO A 979 -11.54 -11.56 8.14
CA PRO A 979 -11.86 -11.96 9.50
C PRO A 979 -13.21 -11.41 9.96
N PHE A 980 -13.88 -12.20 10.79
CA PHE A 980 -15.14 -11.88 11.45
C PHE A 980 -15.09 -12.32 12.92
N MET A 981 -15.71 -11.55 13.80
CA MET A 981 -15.77 -11.90 15.22
C MET A 981 -17.12 -11.52 15.82
N LYS A 982 -17.82 -12.49 16.40
CA LYS A 982 -18.91 -12.25 17.36
C LYS A 982 -18.34 -12.33 18.76
N ARG A 983 -18.63 -11.34 19.59
CA ARG A 983 -18.20 -11.35 20.99
C ARG A 983 -19.28 -10.82 21.90
N TRP A 984 -19.37 -11.40 23.09
CA TRP A 984 -20.06 -10.77 24.21
C TRP A 984 -19.25 -11.03 25.47
N PHE A 985 -19.03 -9.97 26.24
CA PHE A 985 -18.40 -10.07 27.55
C PHE A 985 -19.36 -9.51 28.57
N TYR A 986 -19.57 -10.24 29.65
CA TYR A 986 -20.40 -9.77 30.75
C TYR A 986 -19.84 -10.25 32.09
N PRO A 987 -19.65 -9.36 33.08
CA PRO A 987 -19.14 -9.79 34.37
C PRO A 987 -20.05 -10.83 35.04
N THR A 988 -19.48 -11.77 35.80
CA THR A 988 -20.29 -12.67 36.62
C THR A 988 -21.12 -11.89 37.63
N ARG A 989 -22.15 -12.54 38.17
CA ARG A 989 -23.02 -11.97 39.19
C ARG A 989 -22.23 -11.45 40.40
N GLU A 990 -21.27 -12.21 40.95
CA GLU A 990 -20.50 -11.72 42.10
C GLU A 990 -19.59 -10.54 41.74
N THR A 991 -18.98 -10.56 40.55
CA THR A 991 -18.17 -9.45 40.05
C THR A 991 -19.00 -8.18 39.87
N MET A 992 -20.13 -8.29 39.18
CA MET A 992 -21.03 -7.17 38.91
C MET A 992 -21.56 -6.58 40.21
N LYS A 993 -21.92 -7.42 41.19
CA LYS A 993 -22.30 -6.99 42.52
C LYS A 993 -21.19 -6.18 43.22
N PHE A 994 -19.95 -6.61 43.09
CA PHE A 994 -18.79 -5.89 43.63
C PHE A 994 -18.60 -4.53 42.95
N MET A 995 -18.67 -4.47 41.61
CA MET A 995 -18.55 -3.22 40.86
C MET A 995 -19.67 -2.25 41.24
N ILE A 996 -20.91 -2.74 41.38
CA ILE A 996 -22.06 -1.93 41.80
C ILE A 996 -21.81 -1.28 43.14
N LYS A 997 -21.37 -2.09 44.09
CA LYS A 997 -21.13 -1.68 45.47
C LYS A 997 -19.97 -0.68 45.60
N LYS A 998 -18.94 -0.81 44.75
CA LYS A 998 -17.82 0.13 44.68
C LYS A 998 -18.31 1.50 44.19
N GLY A 999 -19.22 1.48 43.20
CA GLY A 999 -19.67 2.66 42.47
C GLY A 999 -18.51 3.32 41.70
N PRO A 1000 -18.79 4.40 40.97
CA PRO A 1000 -17.76 5.14 40.25
C PRO A 1000 -16.81 5.87 41.22
N PRO A 1001 -15.68 6.40 40.72
CA PRO A 1001 -14.77 7.22 41.52
C PRO A 1001 -15.49 8.41 42.20
N PRO A 1002 -15.04 8.85 43.40
CA PRO A 1002 -15.68 9.97 44.11
C PRO A 1002 -15.80 11.26 43.29
N GLU A 1003 -14.82 11.55 42.43
CA GLU A 1003 -14.83 12.74 41.58
C GLU A 1003 -15.97 12.73 40.56
N GLU A 1004 -16.32 11.56 40.05
CA GLU A 1004 -17.46 11.38 39.14
C GLU A 1004 -18.79 11.36 39.90
N ARG A 1005 -18.79 10.81 41.12
CA ARG A 1005 -19.97 10.87 42.00
C ARG A 1005 -20.41 12.29 42.29
N GLU A 1006 -19.45 13.17 42.58
CA GLU A 1006 -19.73 14.59 42.85
C GLU A 1006 -20.25 15.34 41.62
N LYS A 1007 -19.74 15.01 40.43
CA LYS A 1007 -20.23 15.58 39.17
C LYS A 1007 -21.67 15.14 38.88
N GLY A 1008 -22.03 13.92 39.29
CA GLY A 1008 -23.24 13.25 38.83
C GLY A 1008 -23.12 12.84 37.36
N PHE A 1009 -24.13 12.18 36.83
CA PHE A 1009 -24.20 11.84 35.42
C PHE A 1009 -25.32 12.63 34.74
N GLY A 1010 -25.16 12.91 33.45
CA GLY A 1010 -26.14 13.65 32.65
C GLY A 1010 -25.54 13.95 31.28
N PRO A 1011 -26.38 14.33 30.31
CA PRO A 1011 -25.88 14.67 28.98
C PRO A 1011 -24.83 15.78 29.10
N PRO A 1012 -23.70 15.72 28.36
CA PRO A 1012 -22.75 16.81 28.31
C PRO A 1012 -23.44 18.13 27.91
N PRO A 1013 -22.87 19.30 28.27
CA PRO A 1013 -23.51 20.60 28.03
C PRO A 1013 -23.90 20.88 26.57
N GLN A 1014 -23.29 20.17 25.62
CA GLN A 1014 -23.63 20.23 24.22
C GLN A 1014 -24.93 19.47 23.91
N GLU A 1015 -25.02 18.19 24.29
CA GLU A 1015 -26.24 17.39 24.13
C GLU A 1015 -27.43 18.05 24.84
N ILE A 1016 -27.20 18.71 25.98
CA ILE A 1016 -28.24 19.51 26.66
C ILE A 1016 -28.81 20.60 25.74
N ARG A 1017 -28.00 21.20 24.87
CA ARG A 1017 -28.47 22.22 23.91
C ARG A 1017 -29.27 21.58 22.78
N GLU A 1018 -28.83 20.44 22.27
CA GLU A 1018 -29.50 19.68 21.20
C GLU A 1018 -30.84 19.10 21.67
N MET A 1019 -30.85 18.40 22.80
CA MET A 1019 -32.08 17.88 23.43
C MET A 1019 -33.12 18.97 23.69
N ARG A 1020 -32.70 20.22 23.94
CA ARG A 1020 -33.61 21.37 24.11
C ARG A 1020 -34.22 21.88 22.81
N ARG A 1021 -33.52 21.72 21.69
CA ARG A 1021 -34.00 22.08 20.35
C ARG A 1021 -35.00 21.06 19.84
N LEU A 1022 -34.76 19.78 20.12
CA LEU A 1022 -35.62 18.69 19.69
C LEU A 1022 -36.95 18.69 20.44
N LYS A 1023 -37.98 19.25 19.79
CA LYS A 1023 -39.35 19.30 20.31
C LYS A 1023 -39.88 17.93 20.77
N PRO A 1024 -39.68 16.82 20.04
CA PRO A 1024 -40.15 15.50 20.47
C PRO A 1024 -39.49 15.01 21.79
N VAL A 1025 -38.22 15.35 22.01
CA VAL A 1025 -37.47 15.06 23.23
C VAL A 1025 -38.02 15.91 24.38
N MET A 1026 -38.13 17.22 24.18
CA MET A 1026 -38.67 18.14 25.20
C MET A 1026 -40.12 17.86 25.57
N ASP A 1027 -40.96 17.46 24.61
CA ASP A 1027 -42.35 17.09 24.90
C ASP A 1027 -42.43 15.84 25.75
N THR A 1028 -41.54 14.88 25.51
CA THR A 1028 -41.42 13.66 26.33
C THR A 1028 -40.90 14.01 27.74
N ILE A 1029 -39.89 14.88 27.87
CA ILE A 1029 -39.38 15.37 29.16
C ILE A 1029 -40.46 16.11 29.94
N ARG A 1030 -41.21 17.02 29.30
CA ARG A 1030 -42.34 17.74 29.92
C ARG A 1030 -43.39 16.76 30.41
N LYS A 1031 -43.80 15.82 29.56
CA LYS A 1031 -44.78 14.79 29.87
C LYS A 1031 -44.38 13.93 31.07
N ILE A 1032 -43.09 13.58 31.20
CA ILE A 1032 -42.57 12.90 32.40
C ILE A 1032 -42.66 13.84 33.60
N SER A 1033 -42.09 15.04 33.51
CA SER A 1033 -42.02 15.99 34.64
C SER A 1033 -43.38 16.44 35.18
N GLU A 1034 -44.39 16.59 34.31
CA GLU A 1034 -45.74 17.00 34.69
C GLU A 1034 -46.46 15.97 35.57
N ARG A 1035 -46.11 14.68 35.46
CA ARG A 1035 -46.65 13.64 36.36
C ARG A 1035 -46.11 13.76 37.79
N PHE A 1036 -44.95 14.38 37.93
CA PHE A 1036 -44.23 14.58 39.20
C PHE A 1036 -44.16 16.06 39.56
N ASP A 1037 -45.27 16.79 39.38
CA ASP A 1037 -45.42 18.16 39.88
C ASP A 1037 -44.37 19.16 39.32
N GLY A 1038 -43.82 18.89 38.12
CA GLY A 1038 -42.93 19.77 37.36
C GLY A 1038 -41.45 19.37 37.36
N SER A 1039 -41.05 18.37 38.15
CA SER A 1039 -39.71 17.78 38.13
C SER A 1039 -39.83 16.33 38.61
N ALA A 1040 -39.46 15.36 37.80
CA ALA A 1040 -39.49 13.96 38.23
C ALA A 1040 -38.18 13.61 38.92
N ASP A 1041 -38.19 13.53 40.26
CA ASP A 1041 -37.04 13.10 41.05
C ASP A 1041 -37.22 11.62 41.46
N ILE A 1042 -36.64 10.72 40.66
CA ILE A 1042 -36.81 9.27 40.77
C ILE A 1042 -35.58 8.66 41.43
N ALA A 1043 -35.69 8.20 42.68
CA ALA A 1043 -34.63 7.41 43.30
C ALA A 1043 -34.69 5.97 42.81
N ILE A 1044 -33.60 5.46 42.25
CA ILE A 1044 -33.44 4.07 41.83
C ILE A 1044 -32.41 3.44 42.78
N THR A 1045 -32.82 2.43 43.56
CA THR A 1045 -31.91 1.67 44.44
C THR A 1045 -31.77 0.25 43.94
N ILE A 1046 -30.56 -0.30 43.96
CA ILE A 1046 -30.30 -1.72 43.73
C ILE A 1046 -30.10 -2.38 45.08
N ASN A 1047 -30.91 -3.40 45.37
CA ASN A 1047 -30.86 -4.12 46.62
C ASN A 1047 -30.49 -5.59 46.41
N ASP A 1048 -29.63 -6.12 47.26
CA ASP A 1048 -29.48 -7.57 47.45
C ASP A 1048 -30.07 -7.97 48.79
N GLY A 1049 -31.31 -8.46 48.77
CA GLY A 1049 -32.11 -8.65 49.96
C GLY A 1049 -32.44 -7.31 50.66
N GLU A 1050 -31.90 -7.11 51.86
CA GLU A 1050 -32.06 -5.88 52.64
C GLU A 1050 -30.89 -4.90 52.47
N GLU A 1051 -29.79 -5.32 51.85
CA GLU A 1051 -28.61 -4.48 51.62
C GLU A 1051 -28.83 -3.63 50.36
N ILE A 1052 -28.75 -2.30 50.50
CA ILE A 1052 -28.69 -1.39 49.34
C ILE A 1052 -27.24 -1.45 48.83
N LEU A 1053 -27.04 -2.02 47.64
CA LEU A 1053 -25.73 -2.11 47.02
C LEU A 1053 -25.28 -0.74 46.51
N ASN A 1054 -26.18 -0.06 45.78
CA ASN A 1054 -25.97 1.29 45.27
C ASN A 1054 -27.33 1.93 44.94
N GLY A 1055 -27.34 3.23 44.67
CA GLY A 1055 -28.54 3.92 44.24
C GLY A 1055 -28.27 5.33 43.74
N MET A 1056 -29.17 5.83 42.90
CA MET A 1056 -29.10 7.16 42.30
C MET A 1056 -30.46 7.84 42.29
N VAL A 1057 -30.49 9.16 42.32
CA VAL A 1057 -31.66 10.02 42.10
C VAL A 1057 -31.55 10.59 40.70
N LEU A 1058 -32.47 10.20 39.83
CA LEU A 1058 -32.61 10.71 38.47
C LEU A 1058 -33.63 11.84 38.46
N THR A 1059 -33.17 13.05 38.20
CA THR A 1059 -33.99 14.26 38.03
C THR A 1059 -34.26 14.48 36.54
N ILE A 1060 -35.54 14.39 36.15
CA ILE A 1060 -36.00 14.69 34.78
C ILE A 1060 -36.90 15.92 34.82
N SER A 1061 -36.45 17.03 34.23
CA SER A 1061 -37.22 18.27 34.17
C SER A 1061 -36.88 19.08 32.92
N PRO A 1062 -37.75 20.00 32.47
CA PRO A 1062 -37.42 20.88 31.33
C PRO A 1062 -36.16 21.73 31.54
N LYS A 1063 -35.76 21.95 32.81
CA LYS A 1063 -34.59 22.74 33.17
C LYS A 1063 -33.30 21.91 33.15
N GLU A 1064 -33.30 20.80 33.87
CA GLU A 1064 -32.11 19.93 34.02
C GLU A 1064 -32.01 18.88 32.91
N LEU A 1065 -33.06 18.75 32.08
CA LEU A 1065 -33.30 17.67 31.11
C LEU A 1065 -33.32 16.31 31.77
N VAL A 1066 -32.14 15.75 31.99
CA VAL A 1066 -31.93 14.55 32.77
C VAL A 1066 -30.61 14.68 33.53
N ARG A 1067 -30.66 14.50 34.86
CA ARG A 1067 -29.48 14.55 35.72
C ARG A 1067 -29.57 13.46 36.78
N GLY A 1068 -28.54 12.64 36.89
CA GLY A 1068 -28.37 11.65 37.94
C GLY A 1068 -27.43 12.11 39.05
N GLN A 1069 -27.79 11.83 40.29
CA GLN A 1069 -26.94 12.01 41.48
C GLN A 1069 -26.95 10.74 42.32
N PHE A 1070 -25.85 10.38 42.95
CA PHE A 1070 -25.81 9.18 43.80
C PHE A 1070 -26.59 9.42 45.09
N ILE A 1071 -27.35 8.45 45.56
CA ILE A 1071 -28.23 8.59 46.73
C ILE A 1071 -27.46 8.97 48.00
N ASN A 1072 -26.22 8.49 48.14
CA ASN A 1072 -25.37 8.83 49.29
C ASN A 1072 -24.93 10.31 49.31
N ASP A 1073 -24.92 10.95 48.14
CA ASP A 1073 -24.44 12.33 47.94
C ASP A 1073 -25.58 13.31 47.62
N SER A 1074 -26.77 12.79 47.33
CA SER A 1074 -27.92 13.61 46.96
C SER A 1074 -28.61 14.21 48.18
N THR A 1075 -28.95 15.50 48.07
CA THR A 1075 -29.83 16.20 49.03
C THR A 1075 -31.28 16.25 48.54
N ILE A 1076 -31.55 15.69 47.36
CA ILE A 1076 -32.86 15.69 46.71
C ILE A 1076 -33.75 14.66 47.41
N THR A 1077 -34.95 15.07 47.79
CA THR A 1077 -35.97 14.15 48.33
C THR A 1077 -36.72 13.58 47.13
N PRO A 1078 -36.65 12.26 46.85
CA PRO A 1078 -37.27 11.69 45.66
C PRO A 1078 -38.79 11.70 45.77
N ASP A 1079 -39.48 11.96 44.66
CA ASP A 1079 -40.93 11.83 44.55
C ASP A 1079 -41.37 10.36 44.59
N VAL A 1080 -40.50 9.50 44.07
CA VAL A 1080 -40.70 8.06 44.03
C VAL A 1080 -39.38 7.32 44.15
N THR A 1081 -39.38 6.20 44.86
CA THR A 1081 -38.26 5.27 44.97
C THR A 1081 -38.61 3.97 44.25
N VAL A 1082 -37.81 3.60 43.27
CA VAL A 1082 -37.83 2.34 42.54
C VAL A 1082 -36.69 1.48 43.07
N THR A 1083 -37.02 0.42 43.79
CA THR A 1083 -36.04 -0.55 44.29
C THR A 1083 -36.02 -1.78 43.39
N LEU A 1084 -34.85 -2.09 42.85
CA LEU A 1084 -34.60 -3.24 41.97
C LEU A 1084 -33.89 -4.34 42.78
N ASP A 1085 -34.41 -5.56 42.75
CA ASP A 1085 -33.66 -6.73 43.20
C ASP A 1085 -32.45 -6.95 42.28
N TYR A 1086 -31.30 -7.18 42.91
CA TYR A 1086 -30.04 -7.32 42.20
C TYR A 1086 -30.03 -8.50 41.22
N ASN A 1087 -30.59 -9.65 41.60
CA ASN A 1087 -30.62 -10.82 40.71
C ASN A 1087 -31.51 -10.56 39.51
N PHE A 1088 -32.66 -9.91 39.72
CA PHE A 1088 -33.54 -9.49 38.63
C PHE A 1088 -32.85 -8.53 37.67
N LEU A 1089 -32.17 -7.51 38.20
CA LEU A 1089 -31.43 -6.53 37.38
C LEU A 1089 -30.30 -7.19 36.61
N TYR A 1090 -29.52 -8.05 37.25
CA TYR A 1090 -28.44 -8.79 36.61
C TYR A 1090 -28.96 -9.67 35.47
N ASP A 1091 -30.02 -10.45 35.71
CA ASP A 1091 -30.60 -11.34 34.68
C ASP A 1091 -31.23 -10.54 33.54
N LEU A 1092 -31.78 -9.36 33.82
CA LEU A 1092 -32.29 -8.44 32.82
C LEU A 1092 -31.15 -7.94 31.91
N ILE A 1093 -30.08 -7.38 32.50
CA ILE A 1093 -28.99 -6.79 31.72
C ILE A 1093 -28.18 -7.88 31.00
N SER A 1094 -27.73 -8.93 31.69
CA SER A 1094 -26.94 -10.02 31.09
C SER A 1094 -27.64 -10.67 29.89
N THR A 1095 -28.94 -10.99 30.02
CA THR A 1095 -29.70 -11.58 28.91
C THR A 1095 -29.80 -10.61 27.72
N ASN A 1096 -29.85 -9.30 27.99
CA ASN A 1096 -29.89 -8.31 26.93
C ASN A 1096 -28.51 -8.17 26.31
N VAL A 1097 -27.44 -7.89 27.07
CA VAL A 1097 -26.08 -7.80 26.53
C VAL A 1097 -25.74 -9.02 25.66
N GLN A 1098 -26.05 -10.23 26.12
CA GLN A 1098 -25.85 -11.45 25.34
C GLN A 1098 -26.61 -11.46 23.99
N LYS A 1099 -27.81 -10.86 23.93
CA LYS A 1099 -28.60 -10.76 22.69
C LYS A 1099 -28.21 -9.58 21.80
N PHE A 1100 -27.83 -8.46 22.40
CA PHE A 1100 -27.49 -7.23 21.70
C PHE A 1100 -26.07 -7.34 21.13
N GLU A 1101 -25.10 -7.64 22.00
CA GLU A 1101 -23.68 -7.73 21.61
C GLU A 1101 -23.32 -9.10 21.06
N GLY A 1102 -23.86 -10.18 21.65
CA GLY A 1102 -23.52 -11.54 21.22
C GLY A 1102 -23.99 -11.90 19.80
N GLN A 1103 -24.83 -11.06 19.19
CA GLN A 1103 -25.22 -11.19 17.79
C GLN A 1103 -24.44 -10.25 16.85
N ARG A 1104 -23.80 -9.20 17.38
CA ARG A 1104 -23.00 -8.24 16.61
C ARG A 1104 -21.72 -8.88 16.10
N VAL A 1105 -21.45 -8.67 14.82
CA VAL A 1105 -20.26 -9.13 14.11
C VAL A 1105 -19.32 -7.95 13.92
N GLU A 1106 -18.16 -8.01 14.56
CA GLU A 1106 -17.04 -7.18 14.17
C GLU A 1106 -16.51 -7.67 12.82
N THR A 1107 -16.30 -6.73 11.89
CA THR A 1107 -15.92 -6.99 10.50
C THR A 1107 -14.65 -6.24 10.17
N ALA A 1108 -13.92 -6.71 9.16
CA ALA A 1108 -12.84 -5.95 8.57
C ALA A 1108 -13.35 -4.65 7.91
N TRP A 1109 -12.53 -3.60 7.88
CA TRP A 1109 -12.93 -2.28 7.35
C TRP A 1109 -13.19 -2.27 5.83
N TRP A 1110 -12.76 -3.29 5.09
CA TRP A 1110 -13.07 -3.46 3.67
C TRP A 1110 -14.36 -4.24 3.39
N VAL A 1111 -15.06 -4.71 4.43
CA VAL A 1111 -16.36 -5.36 4.25
C VAL A 1111 -17.42 -4.30 4.01
N GLU A 1112 -18.12 -4.42 2.88
CA GLU A 1112 -19.24 -3.54 2.53
C GLU A 1112 -20.32 -3.56 3.62
N GLU A 1113 -20.92 -2.40 3.89
CA GLU A 1113 -21.93 -2.23 4.96
C GLU A 1113 -23.12 -3.18 4.76
N GLN A 1114 -23.55 -3.46 3.52
CA GLN A 1114 -24.64 -4.40 3.27
C GLN A 1114 -24.33 -5.81 3.81
N VAL A 1115 -23.11 -6.30 3.62
CA VAL A 1115 -22.68 -7.61 4.14
C VAL A 1115 -22.61 -7.59 5.67
N ARG A 1116 -22.28 -6.44 6.26
CA ARG A 1116 -22.30 -6.22 7.72
C ARG A 1116 -23.74 -6.29 8.25
N GLU A 1117 -24.67 -5.58 7.62
CA GLU A 1117 -26.09 -5.55 8.00
C GLU A 1117 -26.78 -6.91 7.87
N GLU A 1118 -26.49 -7.67 6.81
CA GLU A 1118 -27.05 -9.03 6.64
C GLU A 1118 -26.57 -10.01 7.72
N ARG A 1119 -25.42 -9.74 8.35
CA ARG A 1119 -24.79 -10.61 9.36
C ARG A 1119 -25.07 -10.18 10.79
N ASP A 1120 -25.32 -8.89 10.99
CA ASP A 1120 -25.76 -8.32 12.25
C ASP A 1120 -27.25 -8.61 12.44
N GLU A 1121 -27.55 -9.69 13.17
CA GLU A 1121 -28.89 -9.90 13.74
C GLU A 1121 -29.09 -8.90 14.87
N GLY A 1122 -29.33 -7.64 14.51
CA GLY A 1122 -29.60 -6.58 15.47
C GLY A 1122 -30.78 -6.96 16.38
N PRO A 1123 -30.83 -6.41 17.60
CA PRO A 1123 -31.92 -6.62 18.54
C PRO A 1123 -33.23 -6.08 17.97
N GLY A 1124 -33.97 -6.86 17.18
CA GLY A 1124 -35.23 -6.43 16.59
C GLY A 1124 -36.20 -5.86 17.64
N ALA A 1125 -37.16 -5.01 17.24
CA ALA A 1125 -38.11 -4.33 18.15
C ALA A 1125 -38.78 -5.27 19.19
N GLY A 1126 -38.91 -6.56 18.87
CA GLY A 1126 -39.36 -7.60 19.80
C GLY A 1126 -38.46 -7.78 21.04
N THR A 1127 -37.16 -7.55 20.96
CA THR A 1127 -36.22 -7.59 22.09
C THR A 1127 -36.52 -6.45 23.07
N ILE A 1128 -36.70 -5.22 22.59
CA ILE A 1128 -37.07 -4.08 23.45
C ILE A 1128 -38.41 -4.31 24.15
N ILE A 1129 -39.40 -4.84 23.42
CA ILE A 1129 -40.70 -5.22 24.01
C ILE A 1129 -40.51 -6.27 25.10
N LYS A 1130 -39.63 -7.26 24.92
CA LYS A 1130 -39.31 -8.25 25.96
C LYS A 1130 -38.66 -7.63 27.20
N ILE A 1131 -37.82 -6.60 27.06
CA ILE A 1131 -37.24 -5.86 28.20
C ILE A 1131 -38.36 -5.21 29.02
N ILE A 1132 -39.26 -4.47 28.35
CA ILE A 1132 -40.39 -3.81 29.01
C ILE A 1132 -41.28 -4.83 29.71
N LEU A 1133 -41.60 -5.94 29.05
CA LEU A 1133 -42.42 -7.01 29.64
C LEU A 1133 -41.75 -7.64 30.86
N ARG A 1134 -40.43 -7.85 30.85
CA ARG A 1134 -39.69 -8.34 32.03
C ARG A 1134 -39.69 -7.34 33.18
N ILE A 1135 -39.59 -6.04 32.92
CA ILE A 1135 -39.71 -5.01 33.97
C ILE A 1135 -41.11 -5.06 34.60
N ILE A 1136 -42.16 -5.15 33.78
CA ILE A 1136 -43.54 -5.30 34.28
C ILE A 1136 -43.69 -6.59 35.10
N GLU A 1137 -43.11 -7.70 34.64
CA GLU A 1137 -43.09 -8.96 35.38
C GLU A 1137 -42.39 -8.80 36.74
N GLY A 1138 -41.20 -8.18 36.76
CA GLY A 1138 -40.45 -7.89 37.99
C GLY A 1138 -41.25 -7.05 39.00
N VAL A 1139 -42.04 -6.10 38.49
CA VAL A 1139 -42.96 -5.31 39.32
C VAL A 1139 -44.06 -6.19 39.92
N VAL A 1140 -44.59 -7.16 39.16
CA VAL A 1140 -45.64 -8.08 39.62
C VAL A 1140 -45.11 -9.12 40.61
N THR A 1141 -43.89 -9.62 40.40
CA THR A 1141 -43.22 -10.58 41.29
C THR A 1141 -42.69 -9.94 42.57
N GLY A 1142 -42.54 -8.61 42.58
CA GLY A 1142 -41.99 -7.85 43.70
C GLY A 1142 -40.47 -7.69 43.66
N ASP A 1143 -39.84 -8.10 42.56
CA ASP A 1143 -38.44 -7.85 42.25
C ASP A 1143 -38.18 -6.37 41.90
N VAL A 1144 -39.23 -5.64 41.50
CA VAL A 1144 -39.21 -4.19 41.35
C VAL A 1144 -40.27 -3.59 42.27
N LYS A 1145 -39.84 -2.82 43.29
CA LYS A 1145 -40.74 -2.18 44.28
C LYS A 1145 -40.80 -0.67 44.05
N ILE A 1146 -42.01 -0.13 43.99
CA ILE A 1146 -42.25 1.31 43.79
C ILE A 1146 -42.86 1.90 45.05
N THR A 1147 -42.22 2.94 45.62
CA THR A 1147 -42.66 3.62 46.85
C THR A 1147 -42.77 5.13 46.64
N PRO A 1148 -43.93 5.78 46.94
CA PRO A 1148 -45.17 5.16 47.40
C PRO A 1148 -45.90 4.44 46.26
N VAL A 1149 -46.64 3.36 46.59
CA VAL A 1149 -47.42 2.57 45.62
C VAL A 1149 -48.45 3.43 44.85
N SER A 1150 -48.87 4.57 45.41
CA SER A 1150 -49.77 5.51 44.72
C SER A 1150 -49.18 6.14 43.45
N ARG A 1151 -47.85 6.10 43.27
CA ARG A 1151 -47.14 6.62 42.08
C ARG A 1151 -46.82 5.53 41.05
N TYR A 1152 -47.40 4.34 41.20
CA TYR A 1152 -47.14 3.18 40.33
C TYR A 1152 -47.41 3.47 38.85
N ASP A 1153 -48.59 4.01 38.52
CA ASP A 1153 -48.97 4.32 37.14
C ASP A 1153 -48.07 5.40 36.55
N ASP A 1154 -47.70 6.41 37.36
CA ASP A 1154 -46.80 7.49 36.96
C ASP A 1154 -45.42 6.93 36.57
N VAL A 1155 -44.89 5.97 37.34
CA VAL A 1155 -43.62 5.31 37.05
C VAL A 1155 -43.70 4.45 35.80
N LEU A 1156 -44.74 3.62 35.63
CA LEU A 1156 -44.86 2.78 34.43
C LEU A 1156 -45.03 3.58 33.14
N LEU A 1157 -45.87 4.61 33.17
CA LEU A 1157 -46.06 5.50 32.02
C LEU A 1157 -44.79 6.29 31.73
N SER A 1158 -44.05 6.69 32.76
CA SER A 1158 -42.78 7.39 32.59
C SER A 1158 -41.69 6.46 32.12
N ALA A 1159 -41.65 5.19 32.54
CA ALA A 1159 -40.71 4.21 32.01
C ALA A 1159 -40.91 3.99 30.50
N LYS A 1160 -42.16 3.91 30.03
CA LYS A 1160 -42.47 3.87 28.59
C LYS A 1160 -41.98 5.14 27.88
N ASP A 1161 -42.22 6.31 28.46
CA ASP A 1161 -41.82 7.58 27.85
C ASP A 1161 -40.29 7.77 27.90
N ILE A 1162 -39.60 7.28 28.92
CA ILE A 1162 -38.13 7.24 29.02
C ILE A 1162 -37.55 6.30 27.95
N VAL A 1163 -38.10 5.09 27.80
CA VAL A 1163 -37.72 4.17 26.72
C VAL A 1163 -38.04 4.75 25.34
N SER A 1164 -39.15 5.48 25.21
CA SER A 1164 -39.45 6.21 23.97
C SER A 1164 -38.50 7.37 23.75
N LEU A 1165 -38.05 8.07 24.80
CA LEU A 1165 -36.99 9.07 24.72
C LEU A 1165 -35.75 8.36 24.13
N MET A 1166 -35.42 7.15 24.61
CA MET A 1166 -34.24 6.36 24.23
C MET A 1166 -34.29 5.91 22.78
N MET A 1167 -35.43 5.36 22.35
CA MET A 1167 -35.62 4.97 20.97
C MET A 1167 -35.72 6.16 20.02
N LYS A 1168 -36.33 7.27 20.44
CA LYS A 1168 -36.39 8.47 19.60
C LYS A 1168 -35.03 9.11 19.49
N ALA A 1169 -34.28 9.17 20.58
CA ALA A 1169 -32.88 9.55 20.52
C ALA A 1169 -32.17 8.65 19.50
N GLN A 1170 -32.42 7.34 19.50
CA GLN A 1170 -31.85 6.40 18.53
C GLN A 1170 -32.28 6.63 17.08
N ALA A 1171 -33.56 6.94 16.88
CA ALA A 1171 -34.18 7.21 15.58
C ALA A 1171 -34.08 8.68 15.11
N PHE A 1172 -33.31 9.51 15.80
CA PHE A 1172 -32.84 10.83 15.33
C PHE A 1172 -31.32 10.78 15.09
N GLY A 1173 -30.82 9.56 15.02
CA GLY A 1173 -29.43 9.20 14.90
C GLY A 1173 -29.30 8.28 13.70
N GLU A 1174 -30.16 7.26 13.60
CA GLU A 1174 -30.82 6.90 12.32
C GLU A 1174 -31.61 8.12 11.85
#